data_AF-A0A0C2JZJ7-F1
#
_entry.id   AF-A0A0C2JZJ7-F1
#
_cell.length_a   1.000
_cell.length_b   1.000
_cell.length_c   1.000
_cell.angle_alpha   90.00
_cell.angle_beta   90.00
_cell.angle_gamma   90.00
#
_symmetry.space_group_name_H-M   'P 1'
#
loop_
_entity.id
_entity.type
_entity.pdbx_description
1 polymer ?
#
loop_
_entity_poly.entity_id
_entity_poly.type
_entity_poly.pdbx_seq_one_letter_code
_entity_poly.pdbx_strand_id
1 'polypeptide(L)'
;MTQQIESSISDGQKNSFRITDFIFHIIDVEHQEENEGVVYLDEIVLNERQKEFFLERIKDATSGTQYLFSTPQVSLKRIIADLEDPEHELTFDQFSQNVTADFAKHHSGNMSSGIFVVCKIDYNISNGKIGKFVFLVKMDKQSSFKYSFIERDGRRIAVIEENENSLGEKKDTIQKSALIDVSSQYAWHVLAYDRTKKPDLSDYFREFLNVEPRLTNTTLTQKTHRAVRRWAKTLPLEFLADGEDANTLSGRSLNYLLDHITFDTDRFIETVIRDSDPERRQRATASLRNTLIEEGIAGQSFTIMPKAITLKDRKQVYLTEEGVTIYYEGPADAANIEVYCEESARVRITGDNLNKSIRHCFSAFYELCRELQIPEPNIRCAEDYFHEEDFDDDHLDGEKWVLFFSKAALVSDVSYRENESKYIFLSLGSFNELMSDYDPFRFDTPSSLRLGRKTTIIIVGLTTAFGNNEVWYVPYGQEEILDFSIADFPNSGDISSLIRTNSSDGIRVSPELFCLTWGNYQSDDILPLIRKLSEVMVACLAQEIKKESGHYFVTIRGAKKVTLKLCSQNALVSTNCFDNIMNTIRWIYSERAETRLQLITDRLSIDASLDKCFLTNVCENIDFALQQARDSYAFVILDRKDSYYKELREIMKDMKSQADLYAAKVRDLIGSLARDALGVLLFVSMSFIGKFDRKQIHELLSSNEAGLMLKCISIYLAITCFVTLFIHWRDATLSYKESRTWLTVLQQYSSSEDRVQRFIEPLTSRLITLLIVGAFTAIVYTVLSIIVWNLQFVVELLLSQ
;
A
#
# COMPACT_ATOMS: atom_id res chain seq x y z
N MET A 1 -35.11 12.74 -44.39
CA MET A 1 -34.33 12.94 -43.15
C MET A 1 -33.63 11.62 -42.85
N THR A 2 -32.33 11.56 -43.09
CA THR A 2 -31.51 10.40 -42.72
C THR A 2 -31.46 10.33 -41.19
N GLN A 3 -31.76 9.17 -40.61
CA GLN A 3 -31.70 8.97 -39.16
C GLN A 3 -30.25 9.17 -38.70
N GLN A 4 -29.99 10.19 -37.88
CA GLN A 4 -28.65 10.48 -37.37
C GLN A 4 -28.21 9.38 -36.40
N ILE A 5 -26.91 9.08 -36.42
CA ILE A 5 -26.27 8.09 -35.57
C ILE A 5 -26.10 8.68 -34.17
N GLU A 6 -26.84 8.12 -33.22
CA GLU A 6 -26.78 8.48 -31.80
C GLU A 6 -25.49 8.01 -31.11
N SER A 7 -24.82 7.01 -31.69
CA SER A 7 -23.65 6.33 -31.12
C SER A 7 -22.35 7.12 -31.24
N SER A 8 -21.35 6.72 -30.44
CA SER A 8 -19.96 7.13 -30.64
C SER A 8 -19.34 6.48 -31.89
N ILE A 9 -18.16 6.94 -32.30
CA ILE A 9 -17.41 6.35 -33.42
C ILE A 9 -16.90 4.96 -33.03
N SER A 10 -17.27 3.93 -33.79
CA SER A 10 -16.86 2.54 -33.55
C SER A 10 -15.41 2.27 -33.98
N ASP A 11 -14.77 1.23 -33.43
CA ASP A 11 -13.40 0.88 -33.79
C ASP A 11 -13.25 0.46 -35.26
N GLY A 12 -14.27 -0.17 -35.83
CA GLY A 12 -14.32 -0.49 -37.27
C GLY A 12 -14.26 0.77 -38.14
N GLN A 13 -14.96 1.84 -37.74
CA GLN A 13 -14.91 3.14 -38.44
C GLN A 13 -13.56 3.81 -38.24
N LYS A 14 -13.01 3.82 -37.02
CA LYS A 14 -11.68 4.39 -36.73
C LYS A 14 -10.58 3.75 -37.57
N ASN A 15 -10.67 2.45 -37.84
CA ASN A 15 -9.70 1.73 -38.67
C ASN A 15 -9.82 2.04 -40.17
N SER A 16 -10.90 2.69 -40.61
CA SER A 16 -11.09 3.11 -42.00
C SER A 16 -10.63 4.54 -42.31
N PHE A 17 -10.12 5.27 -41.31
CA PHE A 17 -9.72 6.67 -41.47
C PHE A 17 -8.60 6.82 -42.50
N ARG A 18 -8.78 7.76 -43.44
CA ARG A 18 -7.79 8.12 -44.46
C ARG A 18 -7.68 9.63 -44.57
N ILE A 19 -6.49 10.16 -44.40
CA ILE A 19 -6.20 11.60 -44.62
C ILE A 19 -6.22 11.86 -46.13
N THR A 20 -7.04 12.81 -46.58
CA THR A 20 -7.11 13.24 -47.98
C THR A 20 -6.32 14.51 -48.23
N ASP A 21 -6.40 15.45 -47.29
CA ASP A 21 -5.75 16.77 -47.37
C ASP A 21 -5.12 17.11 -46.02
N PHE A 22 -3.92 17.70 -46.03
CA PHE A 22 -3.16 17.98 -44.82
C PHE A 22 -2.30 19.24 -44.98
N ILE A 23 -2.52 20.24 -44.14
CA ILE A 23 -1.69 21.45 -44.03
C ILE A 23 -1.50 21.77 -42.55
N PHE A 24 -0.35 22.30 -42.17
CA PHE A 24 -0.15 22.97 -40.90
C PHE A 24 0.43 24.35 -41.12
N HIS A 25 0.16 25.25 -40.20
CA HIS A 25 0.70 26.60 -40.17
C HIS A 25 1.45 26.81 -38.86
N ILE A 26 2.50 27.64 -38.89
CA ILE A 26 3.31 27.89 -37.70
C ILE A 26 2.73 29.10 -36.99
N ILE A 27 2.47 28.97 -35.71
CA ILE A 27 2.08 30.09 -34.86
C ILE A 27 3.28 30.47 -34.01
N ASP A 28 3.82 31.66 -34.23
CA ASP A 28 4.99 32.19 -33.55
C ASP A 28 4.63 33.44 -32.75
N VAL A 29 4.68 33.29 -31.43
CA VAL A 29 4.28 34.32 -30.47
C VAL A 29 5.43 35.30 -30.22
N GLU A 30 6.68 34.93 -30.53
CA GLU A 30 7.86 35.78 -30.29
C GLU A 30 8.08 36.82 -31.39
N HIS A 31 7.50 36.60 -32.59
CA HIS A 31 7.67 37.45 -33.77
C HIS A 31 6.36 38.11 -34.24
N GLN A 32 5.43 38.40 -33.31
CA GLN A 32 4.08 38.94 -33.61
C GLN A 32 4.04 40.28 -34.39
N GLU A 33 5.15 40.98 -34.57
CA GLU A 33 5.19 42.28 -35.27
C GLU A 33 5.04 42.18 -36.80
N GLU A 34 5.18 40.99 -37.40
CA GLU A 34 4.93 40.74 -38.82
C GLU A 34 3.90 39.59 -39.00
N ASN A 35 2.75 39.87 -39.62
CA ASN A 35 1.66 38.92 -39.96
C ASN A 35 0.87 38.29 -38.80
N GLU A 36 0.48 39.06 -37.78
CA GLU A 36 -0.35 38.59 -36.65
C GLU A 36 0.26 37.38 -35.88
N GLY A 37 1.55 37.06 -36.10
CA GLY A 37 2.22 35.90 -35.49
C GLY A 37 1.95 34.55 -36.15
N VAL A 38 1.50 34.50 -37.41
CA VAL A 38 1.26 33.24 -38.15
C VAL A 38 2.07 33.18 -39.45
N VAL A 39 2.81 32.08 -39.63
CA VAL A 39 3.48 31.74 -40.89
C VAL A 39 2.64 30.71 -41.63
N TYR A 40 2.10 31.13 -42.77
CA TYR A 40 1.31 30.26 -43.64
C TYR A 40 2.21 29.38 -44.52
N LEU A 41 1.78 28.14 -44.76
CA LEU A 41 2.46 27.15 -45.57
C LEU A 41 1.47 26.65 -46.62
N ASP A 42 1.93 26.47 -47.85
CA ASP A 42 1.05 26.12 -48.97
C ASP A 42 0.88 24.60 -49.14
N GLU A 43 1.92 23.81 -48.82
CA GLU A 43 1.92 22.36 -48.99
C GLU A 43 2.80 21.67 -47.94
N ILE A 44 2.43 20.43 -47.57
CA ILE A 44 3.21 19.57 -46.69
C ILE A 44 3.33 18.16 -47.26
N VAL A 45 4.57 17.69 -47.37
CA VAL A 45 4.86 16.32 -47.81
C VAL A 45 5.13 15.45 -46.58
N LEU A 46 4.23 14.51 -46.31
CA LEU A 46 4.37 13.52 -45.23
C LEU A 46 4.86 12.18 -45.77
N ASN A 47 5.85 11.58 -45.09
CA ASN A 47 6.19 10.18 -45.29
C ASN A 47 5.18 9.24 -44.60
N GLU A 48 5.22 7.94 -44.90
CA GLU A 48 4.24 6.98 -44.38
C GLU A 48 4.21 6.91 -42.85
N ARG A 49 5.37 6.93 -42.19
CA ARG A 49 5.45 6.94 -40.72
C ARG A 49 4.82 8.19 -40.11
N GLN A 50 4.98 9.35 -40.75
CA GLN A 50 4.34 10.61 -40.31
C GLN A 50 2.83 10.58 -40.52
N LYS A 51 2.35 9.99 -41.63
CA LYS A 51 0.91 9.79 -41.86
C LYS A 51 0.30 8.89 -40.78
N GLU A 52 0.96 7.78 -40.46
CA GLU A 52 0.55 6.88 -39.37
C GLU A 52 0.47 7.63 -38.03
N PHE A 53 1.49 8.43 -37.72
CA PHE A 53 1.51 9.26 -36.52
C PHE A 53 0.28 10.19 -36.42
N PHE A 54 -0.04 10.95 -37.48
CA PHE A 54 -1.20 11.85 -37.46
C PHE A 54 -2.53 11.08 -37.45
N LEU A 55 -2.62 9.94 -38.13
CA LEU A 55 -3.79 9.06 -38.05
C LEU A 55 -4.06 8.58 -36.62
N GLU A 56 -3.02 8.23 -35.86
CA GLU A 56 -3.20 7.90 -34.44
C GLU A 56 -3.69 9.09 -33.63
N ARG A 57 -3.18 10.32 -33.89
CA ARG A 57 -3.66 11.53 -33.19
C ARG A 57 -5.12 11.85 -33.52
N ILE A 58 -5.55 11.58 -34.75
CA ILE A 58 -6.96 11.67 -35.14
C ILE A 58 -7.81 10.63 -34.38
N LYS A 59 -7.33 9.39 -34.28
CA LYS A 59 -8.00 8.34 -33.49
C LYS A 59 -8.09 8.75 -32.02
N ASP A 60 -7.05 9.34 -31.45
CA ASP A 60 -7.06 9.89 -30.08
C ASP A 60 -8.15 10.97 -29.92
N ALA A 61 -8.34 11.83 -30.92
CA ALA A 61 -9.36 12.90 -30.89
C ALA A 61 -10.80 12.41 -31.03
N THR A 62 -11.01 11.12 -31.35
CA THR A 62 -12.34 10.50 -31.22
C THR A 62 -12.78 10.34 -29.76
N SER A 63 -11.83 10.50 -28.82
CA SER A 63 -12.08 10.55 -27.39
C SER A 63 -12.13 12.01 -26.92
N GLY A 64 -13.34 12.58 -26.86
CA GLY A 64 -13.57 13.97 -26.49
C GLY A 64 -15.03 14.25 -26.16
N THR A 65 -15.32 15.43 -25.63
CA THR A 65 -16.68 15.83 -25.27
C THR A 65 -17.47 16.12 -26.54
N GLN A 66 -18.73 15.69 -26.60
CA GLN A 66 -19.62 15.95 -27.74
C GLN A 66 -20.27 17.32 -27.67
N TYR A 67 -20.17 18.08 -28.75
CA TYR A 67 -20.73 19.41 -28.87
C TYR A 67 -21.62 19.59 -30.11
N LEU A 68 -22.49 20.61 -30.03
CA LEU A 68 -23.31 21.12 -31.13
C LEU A 68 -22.91 22.58 -31.42
N PHE A 69 -22.93 23.00 -32.67
CA PHE A 69 -22.78 24.42 -33.01
C PHE A 69 -23.95 25.27 -32.47
N SER A 70 -23.63 26.37 -31.78
CA SER A 70 -24.62 27.22 -31.09
C SER A 70 -25.42 28.14 -32.02
N THR A 71 -24.84 28.63 -33.12
CA THR A 71 -25.55 29.50 -34.09
C THR A 71 -24.91 29.48 -35.49
N PRO A 72 -25.67 29.56 -36.60
CA PRO A 72 -25.12 29.38 -37.95
C PRO A 72 -24.53 30.64 -38.61
N GLN A 73 -24.72 31.85 -38.06
CA GLN A 73 -24.54 33.07 -38.85
C GLN A 73 -23.08 33.57 -38.96
N VAL A 74 -22.15 33.15 -38.10
CA VAL A 74 -20.72 33.57 -38.14
C VAL A 74 -19.75 32.47 -37.64
N SER A 75 -20.07 31.19 -37.80
CA SER A 75 -19.27 30.09 -37.20
C SER A 75 -18.44 29.32 -38.23
N LEU A 76 -17.37 28.69 -37.74
CA LEU A 76 -16.55 27.66 -38.43
C LEU A 76 -17.38 26.68 -39.28
N LYS A 77 -18.61 26.36 -38.84
CA LYS A 77 -19.61 25.56 -39.57
C LYS A 77 -19.88 26.08 -40.99
N ARG A 78 -20.00 27.40 -41.16
CA ARG A 78 -20.26 28.03 -42.46
C ARG A 78 -19.06 27.88 -43.38
N ILE A 79 -17.86 28.17 -42.89
CA ILE A 79 -16.62 28.04 -43.68
C ILE A 79 -16.41 26.59 -44.12
N ILE A 80 -16.75 25.62 -43.26
CA ILE A 80 -16.74 24.19 -43.61
C ILE A 80 -17.79 23.87 -44.69
N ALA A 81 -18.98 24.47 -44.61
CA ALA A 81 -20.00 24.28 -45.64
C ALA A 81 -19.56 24.86 -47.00
N ASP A 82 -18.96 26.06 -46.99
CA ASP A 82 -18.40 26.72 -48.18
C ASP A 82 -17.27 25.87 -48.79
N LEU A 83 -16.45 25.20 -47.98
CA LEU A 83 -15.37 24.30 -48.43
C LEU A 83 -15.89 23.03 -49.13
N GLU A 84 -17.09 22.55 -48.77
CA GLU A 84 -17.68 21.35 -49.38
C GLU A 84 -18.70 21.67 -50.48
N ASP A 85 -19.04 22.95 -50.69
CA ASP A 85 -19.92 23.39 -51.75
C ASP A 85 -19.16 23.40 -53.10
N PRO A 86 -19.51 22.54 -54.07
CA PRO A 86 -18.85 22.52 -55.37
C PRO A 86 -19.01 23.82 -56.17
N GLU A 87 -20.02 24.65 -55.85
CA GLU A 87 -20.27 25.94 -56.50
C GLU A 87 -19.45 27.09 -55.88
N HIS A 88 -18.83 26.86 -54.71
CA HIS A 88 -18.00 27.84 -54.03
C HIS A 88 -16.52 27.66 -54.40
N GLU A 89 -15.81 28.74 -54.73
CA GLU A 89 -14.40 28.71 -55.14
C GLU A 89 -13.40 28.56 -53.96
N LEU A 90 -13.85 28.12 -52.77
CA LEU A 90 -12.98 28.06 -51.60
C LEU A 90 -12.08 26.82 -51.66
N THR A 91 -10.79 27.05 -51.80
CA THR A 91 -9.77 25.99 -51.83
C THR A 91 -9.36 25.56 -50.43
N PHE A 92 -8.75 24.38 -50.30
CA PHE A 92 -8.38 23.82 -48.99
C PHE A 92 -7.28 24.63 -48.29
N ASP A 93 -6.32 25.18 -49.04
CA ASP A 93 -5.28 26.09 -48.56
C ASP A 93 -5.88 27.40 -48.04
N GLN A 94 -6.81 28.01 -48.78
CA GLN A 94 -7.52 29.20 -48.29
C GLN A 94 -8.33 28.91 -47.03
N PHE A 95 -8.98 27.74 -46.98
CA PHE A 95 -9.68 27.28 -45.79
C PHE A 95 -8.74 27.13 -44.59
N SER A 96 -7.59 26.46 -44.75
CA SER A 96 -6.64 26.23 -43.66
C SER A 96 -6.04 27.54 -43.14
N GLN A 97 -5.75 28.48 -44.04
CA GLN A 97 -5.29 29.84 -43.69
C GLN A 97 -6.37 30.60 -42.89
N ASN A 98 -7.61 30.63 -43.39
CA ASN A 98 -8.72 31.33 -42.73
C ASN A 98 -9.00 30.80 -41.32
N VAL A 99 -9.06 29.48 -41.17
CA VAL A 99 -9.33 28.82 -39.88
C VAL A 99 -8.18 29.06 -38.90
N THR A 100 -6.93 29.07 -39.37
CA THR A 100 -5.76 29.33 -38.53
C THR A 100 -5.69 30.79 -38.11
N ALA A 101 -5.96 31.73 -39.02
CA ALA A 101 -6.03 33.15 -38.71
C ALA A 101 -7.11 33.40 -37.65
N ASP A 102 -8.28 32.79 -37.81
CA ASP A 102 -9.39 32.91 -36.86
C ASP A 102 -9.03 32.31 -35.49
N PHE A 103 -8.37 31.15 -35.48
CA PHE A 103 -7.84 30.55 -34.26
C PHE A 103 -6.84 31.47 -33.57
N ALA A 104 -5.86 32.04 -34.30
CA ALA A 104 -4.85 32.94 -33.76
C ALA A 104 -5.46 34.23 -33.20
N LYS A 105 -6.41 34.84 -33.91
CA LYS A 105 -7.09 36.08 -33.50
C LYS A 105 -7.83 35.97 -32.18
N HIS A 106 -8.59 34.89 -32.02
CA HIS A 106 -9.32 34.66 -30.78
C HIS A 106 -8.34 34.41 -29.60
N HIS A 107 -7.07 34.02 -29.86
CA HIS A 107 -6.09 33.64 -28.84
C HIS A 107 -5.15 34.79 -28.44
N SER A 108 -5.71 35.92 -27.99
CA SER A 108 -4.91 37.04 -27.47
C SER A 108 -4.51 36.80 -26.00
N GLY A 109 -3.32 36.25 -25.73
CA GLY A 109 -2.84 35.98 -24.36
C GLY A 109 -1.60 35.07 -24.28
N ASN A 110 -1.52 34.25 -23.22
CA ASN A 110 -0.44 33.27 -22.94
C ASN A 110 -0.37 32.09 -23.95
N MET A 111 -0.34 32.38 -25.25
CA MET A 111 -0.18 31.38 -26.31
C MET A 111 1.25 30.85 -26.32
N SER A 112 1.42 29.53 -26.46
CA SER A 112 2.71 28.93 -26.79
C SER A 112 2.93 28.89 -28.31
N SER A 113 4.15 29.19 -28.73
CA SER A 113 4.59 28.96 -30.10
C SER A 113 4.45 27.47 -30.45
N GLY A 114 3.97 27.20 -31.66
CA GLY A 114 3.51 25.86 -32.02
C GLY A 114 3.14 25.75 -33.48
N ILE A 115 2.50 24.65 -33.84
CA ILE A 115 1.84 24.48 -35.12
C ILE A 115 0.34 24.30 -34.95
N PHE A 116 -0.41 24.71 -35.96
CA PHE A 116 -1.83 24.45 -36.07
C PHE A 116 -2.09 23.65 -37.34
N VAL A 117 -2.56 22.42 -37.17
CA VAL A 117 -2.79 21.46 -38.26
C VAL A 117 -4.27 21.46 -38.61
N VAL A 118 -4.54 21.45 -39.91
CA VAL A 118 -5.85 21.31 -40.53
C VAL A 118 -5.79 20.13 -41.49
N CYS A 119 -6.67 19.14 -41.33
CA CYS A 119 -6.75 18.02 -42.27
C CYS A 119 -8.17 17.55 -42.56
N LYS A 120 -8.37 17.03 -43.77
CA LYS A 120 -9.60 16.33 -44.17
C LYS A 120 -9.41 14.82 -44.08
N ILE A 121 -10.44 14.13 -43.61
CA ILE A 121 -10.40 12.70 -43.33
C ILE A 121 -11.64 12.05 -43.93
N ASP A 122 -11.42 11.01 -44.74
CA ASP A 122 -12.46 10.09 -45.18
C ASP A 122 -12.61 8.93 -44.18
N TYR A 123 -13.83 8.43 -44.01
CA TYR A 123 -14.12 7.20 -43.28
C TYR A 123 -15.29 6.43 -43.89
N ASN A 124 -15.34 5.12 -43.65
CA ASN A 124 -16.40 4.28 -44.16
C ASN A 124 -17.66 4.36 -43.27
N ILE A 125 -18.81 4.59 -43.89
CA ILE A 125 -20.13 4.49 -43.28
C ILE A 125 -20.74 3.13 -43.65
N SER A 126 -21.58 2.59 -42.78
CA SER A 126 -22.44 1.44 -43.07
C SER A 126 -23.17 1.64 -44.40
N ASN A 127 -23.20 0.61 -45.25
CA ASN A 127 -23.73 0.62 -46.63
C ASN A 127 -22.79 1.18 -47.72
N GLY A 128 -21.48 1.28 -47.48
CA GLY A 128 -20.48 1.57 -48.51
C GLY A 128 -20.40 3.04 -48.93
N LYS A 129 -20.99 3.95 -48.17
CA LYS A 129 -20.83 5.41 -48.34
C LYS A 129 -19.57 5.90 -47.62
N ILE A 130 -18.99 6.98 -48.11
CA ILE A 130 -17.84 7.64 -47.48
C ILE A 130 -18.35 8.86 -46.72
N GLY A 131 -18.01 8.95 -45.44
CA GLY A 131 -18.19 10.13 -44.61
C GLY A 131 -16.90 10.94 -44.54
N LYS A 132 -17.03 12.23 -44.21
CA LYS A 132 -15.92 13.18 -44.12
C LYS A 132 -15.87 13.86 -42.76
N PHE A 133 -14.66 13.97 -42.21
CA PHE A 133 -14.35 14.81 -41.06
C PHE A 133 -13.35 15.90 -41.43
N VAL A 134 -13.42 17.02 -40.72
CA VAL A 134 -12.33 17.99 -40.61
C VAL A 134 -11.71 17.86 -39.22
N PHE A 135 -10.39 17.69 -39.16
CA PHE A 135 -9.64 17.63 -37.92
C PHE A 135 -8.73 18.84 -37.78
N LEU A 136 -8.85 19.50 -36.63
CA LEU A 136 -8.07 20.66 -36.23
C LEU A 136 -7.26 20.28 -34.99
N VAL A 137 -5.95 20.54 -34.98
CA VAL A 137 -5.12 20.31 -33.79
C VAL A 137 -4.03 21.35 -33.63
N LYS A 138 -3.90 21.88 -32.41
CA LYS A 138 -2.74 22.68 -32.00
C LYS A 138 -1.74 21.82 -31.25
N MET A 139 -0.49 21.88 -31.70
CA MET A 139 0.64 21.19 -31.08
C MET A 139 1.74 22.19 -30.70
N ASP A 140 2.35 21.98 -29.54
CA ASP A 140 3.48 22.80 -29.10
C ASP A 140 4.77 22.43 -29.86
N LYS A 141 5.65 23.42 -30.12
CA LYS A 141 7.03 23.14 -30.57
C LYS A 141 7.81 22.47 -29.42
N GLN A 142 8.71 21.56 -29.75
CA GLN A 142 9.66 21.00 -28.78
C GLN A 142 11.09 21.15 -29.34
N SER A 143 12.02 21.63 -28.52
CA SER A 143 13.43 21.56 -28.89
C SER A 143 13.90 20.11 -28.83
N SER A 144 14.61 19.67 -29.86
CA SER A 144 15.21 18.34 -29.91
C SER A 144 16.69 18.45 -30.24
N PHE A 145 17.53 17.68 -29.55
CA PHE A 145 18.93 17.56 -29.90
C PHE A 145 19.11 16.43 -30.90
N LYS A 146 19.61 16.76 -32.09
CA LYS A 146 20.07 15.77 -33.06
C LYS A 146 21.57 15.63 -32.92
N TYR A 147 22.08 14.41 -32.84
CA TYR A 147 23.52 14.18 -32.96
C TYR A 147 23.87 13.58 -34.30
N SER A 148 24.99 14.00 -34.87
CA SER A 148 25.61 13.41 -36.05
C SER A 148 27.07 13.08 -35.77
N PHE A 149 27.67 12.18 -36.54
CA PHE A 149 29.09 11.87 -36.42
C PHE A 149 29.86 12.53 -37.55
N ILE A 150 30.93 13.24 -37.19
CA ILE A 150 31.96 13.64 -38.15
C ILE A 150 33.24 12.84 -37.86
N GLU A 151 33.84 12.28 -38.91
CA GLU A 151 35.17 11.68 -38.80
C GLU A 151 36.24 12.74 -39.09
N ARG A 152 37.09 13.01 -38.09
CA ARG A 152 38.29 13.82 -38.22
C ARG A 152 39.46 13.04 -37.63
N ASP A 153 40.54 12.94 -38.40
CA ASP A 153 41.80 12.29 -37.98
C ASP A 153 41.63 10.86 -37.42
N GLY A 154 40.77 10.06 -38.06
CA GLY A 154 40.50 8.68 -37.64
C GLY A 154 39.68 8.56 -36.34
N ARG A 155 39.15 9.66 -35.80
CA ARG A 155 38.27 9.69 -34.62
C ARG A 155 36.86 10.07 -35.02
N ARG A 156 35.87 9.38 -34.46
CA ARG A 156 34.45 9.74 -34.56
C ARG A 156 34.10 10.76 -33.49
N ILE A 157 33.76 11.97 -33.92
CA ILE A 157 33.33 13.08 -33.05
C ILE A 157 31.82 13.21 -33.20
N ALA A 158 31.09 13.18 -32.09
CA ALA A 158 29.67 13.48 -32.07
C ALA A 158 29.47 15.01 -32.06
N VAL A 159 28.73 15.53 -33.04
CA VAL A 159 28.25 16.92 -33.09
C VAL A 159 26.79 16.91 -32.70
N ILE A 160 26.44 17.67 -31.67
CA ILE A 160 25.07 17.82 -31.20
C ILE A 160 24.56 19.17 -31.70
N GLU A 161 23.47 19.15 -32.48
CA GLU A 161 22.77 20.32 -32.99
C GLU A 161 21.38 20.38 -32.34
N GLU A 162 20.99 21.56 -31.87
CA GLU A 162 19.63 21.81 -31.40
C GLU A 162 18.74 22.15 -32.60
N ASN A 163 17.61 21.44 -32.71
CA ASN A 163 16.56 21.75 -33.65
C ASN A 163 15.35 22.28 -32.87
N GLU A 164 15.20 23.60 -32.87
CA GLU A 164 14.12 24.34 -32.22
C GLU A 164 12.76 24.17 -32.92
N ASN A 165 12.77 23.73 -34.19
CA ASN A 165 11.56 23.52 -35.00
C ASN A 165 11.12 22.05 -35.06
N SER A 166 11.47 21.25 -34.05
CA SER A 166 11.00 19.87 -33.98
C SER A 166 9.57 19.79 -33.44
N LEU A 167 8.80 18.85 -34.00
CA LEU A 167 7.49 18.48 -33.50
C LEU A 167 7.66 17.34 -32.51
N GLY A 168 7.03 17.43 -31.34
CA GLY A 168 7.04 16.34 -30.38
C GLY A 168 6.09 15.21 -30.82
N GLU A 169 6.62 13.99 -30.95
CA GLU A 169 5.85 12.78 -31.28
C GLU A 169 5.03 12.25 -30.08
N LYS A 170 5.10 12.90 -28.92
CA LYS A 170 4.36 12.48 -27.72
C LYS A 170 2.93 13.01 -27.74
N LYS A 171 1.97 12.24 -27.22
CA LYS A 171 0.56 12.65 -27.07
C LYS A 171 0.37 13.89 -26.19
N ASP A 172 1.31 14.14 -25.28
CA ASP A 172 1.28 15.30 -24.39
C ASP A 172 1.47 16.63 -25.14
N THR A 173 1.95 16.64 -26.38
CA THR A 173 2.16 17.85 -27.19
C THR A 173 0.87 18.44 -27.75
N ILE A 174 -0.21 17.66 -27.78
CA ILE A 174 -1.53 18.17 -28.20
C ILE A 174 -2.08 19.08 -27.12
N GLN A 175 -2.20 20.36 -27.46
CA GLN A 175 -2.79 21.36 -26.58
C GLN A 175 -4.32 21.36 -26.72
N LYS A 176 -4.81 21.35 -27.97
CA LYS A 176 -6.24 21.42 -28.30
C LYS A 176 -6.51 20.63 -29.57
N SER A 177 -7.64 19.94 -29.64
CA SER A 177 -8.06 19.22 -30.85
C SER A 177 -9.57 19.24 -31.03
N ALA A 178 -10.02 19.27 -32.29
CA ALA A 178 -11.43 19.16 -32.66
C ALA A 178 -11.58 18.27 -33.89
N LEU A 179 -12.49 17.31 -33.84
CA LEU A 179 -12.92 16.48 -34.96
C LEU A 179 -14.37 16.85 -35.29
N ILE A 180 -14.60 17.35 -36.51
CA ILE A 180 -15.86 17.97 -36.92
C ILE A 180 -16.53 17.08 -37.97
N ASP A 181 -17.77 16.64 -37.70
CA ASP A 181 -18.58 15.89 -38.67
C ASP A 181 -19.15 16.81 -39.74
N VAL A 182 -18.60 16.70 -40.94
CA VAL A 182 -19.02 17.48 -42.09
C VAL A 182 -20.20 16.82 -42.79
N SER A 183 -20.30 15.50 -42.70
CA SER A 183 -21.32 14.70 -43.38
C SER A 183 -22.65 14.64 -42.63
N SER A 184 -22.75 15.27 -41.46
CA SER A 184 -23.93 15.31 -40.59
C SER A 184 -24.54 13.92 -40.31
N GLN A 185 -23.68 12.91 -40.20
CA GLN A 185 -24.05 11.52 -39.93
C GLN A 185 -24.35 11.31 -38.45
N TYR A 186 -23.61 12.00 -37.58
CA TYR A 186 -23.76 11.86 -36.14
C TYR A 186 -24.71 12.91 -35.57
N ALA A 187 -25.30 12.58 -34.42
CA ALA A 187 -26.15 13.51 -33.68
C ALA A 187 -25.34 14.58 -32.91
N TRP A 188 -24.01 14.47 -32.87
CA TRP A 188 -23.08 15.51 -32.44
C TRP A 188 -22.43 16.16 -33.69
N HIS A 189 -22.02 17.43 -33.57
CA HIS A 189 -21.35 18.14 -34.66
C HIS A 189 -19.83 18.14 -34.51
N VAL A 190 -19.35 18.24 -33.26
CA VAL A 190 -17.92 18.35 -32.95
C VAL A 190 -17.56 17.46 -31.76
N LEU A 191 -16.48 16.70 -31.87
CA LEU A 191 -15.76 16.10 -30.74
C LEU A 191 -14.56 16.98 -30.44
N ALA A 192 -14.48 17.55 -29.24
CA ALA A 192 -13.40 18.45 -28.88
C ALA A 192 -12.72 18.07 -27.57
N TYR A 193 -11.42 18.39 -27.50
CA TYR A 193 -10.57 18.17 -26.35
C TYR A 193 -9.65 19.37 -26.14
N ASP A 194 -9.51 19.78 -24.88
CA ASP A 194 -8.65 20.87 -24.46
C ASP A 194 -7.79 20.44 -23.26
N ARG A 195 -6.47 20.39 -23.45
CA ARG A 195 -5.52 19.99 -22.40
C ARG A 195 -5.59 20.92 -21.19
N THR A 196 -5.93 22.20 -21.39
CA THR A 196 -5.87 23.23 -20.35
C THR A 196 -7.06 23.22 -19.38
N LYS A 197 -8.25 22.79 -19.81
CA LYS A 197 -9.49 22.87 -19.00
C LYS A 197 -10.28 21.55 -19.02
N LYS A 198 -9.64 20.41 -18.85
CA LYS A 198 -10.31 19.09 -18.88
C LYS A 198 -11.41 18.96 -17.81
N PRO A 199 -12.57 18.35 -18.13
CA PRO A 199 -12.99 17.81 -19.44
C PRO A 199 -13.68 18.85 -20.37
N ASP A 200 -13.76 20.11 -19.96
CA ASP A 200 -14.39 21.20 -20.70
C ASP A 200 -13.42 21.88 -21.70
N LEU A 201 -13.93 22.83 -22.48
CA LEU A 201 -13.12 23.71 -23.31
C LEU A 201 -12.83 25.02 -22.59
N SER A 202 -11.63 25.58 -22.78
CA SER A 202 -11.35 26.98 -22.48
C SER A 202 -12.33 27.90 -23.21
N ASP A 203 -12.68 29.03 -22.61
CA ASP A 203 -13.76 29.88 -23.12
C ASP A 203 -13.45 30.40 -24.52
N TYR A 204 -12.18 30.75 -24.77
CA TYR A 204 -11.64 31.02 -26.10
C TYR A 204 -11.86 29.88 -27.11
N PHE A 205 -11.51 28.63 -26.76
CA PHE A 205 -11.59 27.53 -27.73
C PHE A 205 -13.05 27.15 -28.00
N ARG A 206 -13.93 27.31 -27.00
CA ARG A 206 -15.37 27.21 -27.16
C ARG A 206 -15.92 28.29 -28.10
N GLU A 207 -15.43 29.53 -27.98
CA GLU A 207 -15.83 30.66 -28.83
C GLU A 207 -15.35 30.48 -30.27
N PHE A 208 -14.09 30.10 -30.48
CA PHE A 208 -13.54 29.77 -31.80
C PHE A 208 -14.34 28.67 -32.51
N LEU A 209 -14.64 27.57 -31.82
CA LEU A 209 -15.48 26.51 -32.40
C LEU A 209 -16.96 26.94 -32.51
N ASN A 210 -17.39 27.90 -31.70
CA ASN A 210 -18.77 28.35 -31.50
C ASN A 210 -19.74 27.19 -31.19
N VAL A 211 -19.47 26.51 -30.07
CA VAL A 211 -20.16 25.27 -29.70
C VAL A 211 -20.71 25.24 -28.26
N GLU A 212 -21.77 24.46 -28.08
CA GLU A 212 -22.40 24.12 -26.80
C GLU A 212 -22.40 22.61 -26.54
N PRO A 213 -22.24 22.15 -25.29
CA PRO A 213 -22.28 20.72 -24.97
C PRO A 213 -23.58 20.09 -25.44
N ARG A 214 -23.50 18.96 -26.15
CA ARG A 214 -24.68 18.25 -26.65
C ARG A 214 -25.57 17.74 -25.51
N LEU A 215 -24.94 17.21 -24.47
CA LEU A 215 -25.60 16.72 -23.26
C LEU A 215 -24.95 17.37 -22.04
N THR A 216 -25.76 17.63 -21.02
CA THR A 216 -25.24 18.12 -19.74
C THR A 216 -24.53 17.00 -18.98
N ASN A 217 -23.57 17.36 -18.13
CA ASN A 217 -22.89 16.44 -17.21
C ASN A 217 -23.87 15.62 -16.35
N THR A 218 -24.98 16.24 -15.93
CA THR A 218 -26.09 15.60 -15.22
C THR A 218 -26.73 14.48 -16.05
N THR A 219 -27.06 14.77 -17.30
CA THR A 219 -27.68 13.81 -18.22
C THR A 219 -26.72 12.67 -18.57
N LEU A 220 -25.45 12.97 -18.84
CA LEU A 220 -24.42 11.96 -19.13
C LEU A 220 -24.21 11.02 -17.93
N THR A 221 -24.14 11.56 -16.71
CA THR A 221 -24.00 10.76 -15.48
C THR A 221 -25.20 9.80 -15.31
N GLN A 222 -26.43 10.29 -15.48
CA GLN A 222 -27.64 9.46 -15.40
C GLN A 222 -27.70 8.41 -16.50
N LYS A 223 -27.39 8.79 -17.74
CA LYS A 223 -27.43 7.91 -18.91
C LYS A 223 -26.43 6.77 -18.75
N THR A 224 -25.23 7.06 -18.27
CA THR A 224 -24.17 6.07 -17.99
C THR A 224 -24.64 5.00 -17.02
N HIS A 225 -25.14 5.39 -15.85
CA HIS A 225 -25.57 4.42 -14.85
C HIS A 225 -26.76 3.57 -15.32
N ARG A 226 -27.73 4.18 -16.01
CA ARG A 226 -28.90 3.48 -16.54
C ARG A 226 -28.53 2.51 -17.67
N ALA A 227 -27.57 2.86 -18.52
CA ALA A 227 -27.06 1.99 -19.57
C ALA A 227 -26.47 0.71 -18.96
N VAL A 228 -25.59 0.83 -17.96
CA VAL A 228 -25.01 -0.34 -17.27
C VAL A 228 -26.08 -1.16 -16.57
N ARG A 229 -27.03 -0.52 -15.88
CA ARG A 229 -28.11 -1.24 -15.19
C ARG A 229 -28.99 -2.04 -16.14
N ARG A 230 -29.26 -1.52 -17.34
CA ARG A 230 -30.03 -2.23 -18.37
C ARG A 230 -29.21 -3.38 -18.95
N TRP A 231 -27.96 -3.10 -19.30
CA TRP A 231 -27.02 -4.09 -19.85
C TRP A 231 -26.79 -5.28 -18.91
N ALA A 232 -26.53 -5.00 -17.63
CA ALA A 232 -26.24 -6.03 -16.62
C ALA A 232 -27.41 -7.01 -16.44
N LYS A 233 -28.66 -6.55 -16.59
CA LYS A 233 -29.85 -7.41 -16.53
C LYS A 233 -30.05 -8.30 -17.74
N THR A 234 -29.52 -7.90 -18.89
CA THR A 234 -29.61 -8.65 -20.15
C THR A 234 -28.38 -9.52 -20.42
N LEU A 235 -27.40 -9.49 -19.52
CA LEU A 235 -26.13 -10.20 -19.69
C LEU A 235 -26.32 -11.69 -19.40
N PRO A 236 -25.91 -12.60 -20.31
CA PRO A 236 -26.01 -14.04 -20.07
C PRO A 236 -25.10 -14.51 -18.92
N LEU A 237 -25.51 -15.56 -18.20
CA LEU A 237 -24.78 -16.11 -17.06
C LEU A 237 -23.32 -16.48 -17.37
N GLU A 238 -23.03 -16.93 -18.60
CA GLU A 238 -21.69 -17.30 -19.05
C GLU A 238 -20.70 -16.11 -19.17
N PHE A 239 -21.20 -14.87 -19.11
CA PHE A 239 -20.40 -13.64 -19.11
C PHE A 239 -20.12 -13.12 -17.68
N LEU A 240 -20.74 -13.71 -16.66
CA LEU A 240 -20.59 -13.30 -15.27
C LEU A 240 -19.49 -14.14 -14.59
N ALA A 241 -18.70 -13.50 -13.72
CA ALA A 241 -17.77 -14.19 -12.86
C ALA A 241 -18.52 -14.93 -11.74
N ASP A 242 -17.86 -15.93 -11.13
CA ASP A 242 -18.48 -16.75 -10.09
C ASP A 242 -18.87 -15.86 -8.89
N GLY A 243 -20.14 -15.92 -8.49
CA GLY A 243 -20.69 -15.08 -7.43
C GLY A 243 -21.04 -13.65 -7.84
N GLU A 244 -20.92 -13.29 -9.12
CA GLU A 244 -21.38 -12.00 -9.64
C GLU A 244 -22.78 -12.08 -10.26
N ASP A 245 -23.49 -10.95 -10.20
CA ASP A 245 -24.79 -10.78 -10.82
C ASP A 245 -25.04 -9.36 -11.33
N ALA A 246 -26.22 -9.12 -11.88
CA ALA A 246 -26.60 -7.83 -12.45
C ALA A 246 -26.55 -6.67 -11.44
N ASN A 247 -26.90 -6.93 -10.18
CA ASN A 247 -26.91 -5.93 -9.12
C ASN A 247 -25.50 -5.57 -8.67
N THR A 248 -24.59 -6.54 -8.65
CA THR A 248 -23.16 -6.35 -8.35
C THR A 248 -22.50 -5.43 -9.37
N LEU A 249 -22.68 -5.71 -10.66
CA LEU A 249 -22.15 -4.88 -11.74
C LEU A 249 -22.76 -3.46 -11.73
N SER A 250 -24.07 -3.37 -11.51
CA SER A 250 -24.76 -2.09 -11.37
C SER A 250 -24.26 -1.30 -10.15
N GLY A 251 -24.04 -1.96 -9.02
CA GLY A 251 -23.48 -1.36 -7.80
C GLY A 251 -22.08 -0.80 -8.01
N ARG A 252 -21.20 -1.50 -8.73
CA ARG A 252 -19.86 -0.99 -9.08
C ARG A 252 -19.92 0.22 -10.01
N SER A 253 -20.84 0.23 -10.97
CA SER A 253 -21.10 1.41 -11.80
C SER A 253 -21.51 2.61 -10.95
N LEU A 254 -22.38 2.39 -9.96
CA LEU A 254 -22.79 3.46 -9.04
C LEU A 254 -21.59 3.98 -8.25
N ASN A 255 -20.81 3.10 -7.61
CA ASN A 255 -19.65 3.51 -6.82
C ASN A 255 -18.63 4.30 -7.65
N TYR A 256 -18.32 3.86 -8.86
CA TYR A 256 -17.42 4.63 -9.73
C TYR A 256 -17.92 6.07 -9.91
N LEU A 257 -19.22 6.25 -10.17
CA LEU A 257 -19.84 7.57 -10.36
C LEU A 257 -20.03 8.37 -9.06
N LEU A 258 -19.84 7.76 -7.90
CA LEU A 258 -19.80 8.47 -6.62
C LEU A 258 -18.37 8.87 -6.23
N ASP A 259 -17.38 8.03 -6.56
CA ASP A 259 -16.01 8.15 -6.09
C ASP A 259 -15.09 8.96 -7.04
N HIS A 260 -15.50 9.14 -8.30
CA HIS A 260 -14.69 9.82 -9.32
C HIS A 260 -15.27 11.20 -9.66
N ILE A 261 -14.37 12.15 -9.93
CA ILE A 261 -14.73 13.52 -10.34
C ILE A 261 -14.96 13.60 -11.85
N THR A 262 -14.19 12.85 -12.65
CA THR A 262 -14.26 12.85 -14.12
C THR A 262 -14.49 11.44 -14.63
N PHE A 263 -15.28 11.33 -15.69
CA PHE A 263 -15.57 10.06 -16.35
C PHE A 263 -14.49 9.73 -17.38
N ASP A 264 -14.00 8.50 -17.32
CA ASP A 264 -13.11 7.87 -18.31
C ASP A 264 -13.68 6.50 -18.67
N THR A 265 -13.84 6.24 -19.97
CA THR A 265 -14.53 5.03 -20.44
C THR A 265 -13.80 3.75 -20.05
N ASP A 266 -12.48 3.72 -20.17
CA ASP A 266 -11.70 2.50 -20.02
C ASP A 266 -11.57 2.15 -18.54
N ARG A 267 -11.23 3.16 -17.71
CA ARG A 267 -11.21 3.02 -16.26
C ARG A 267 -12.58 2.66 -15.69
N PHE A 268 -13.66 3.18 -16.27
CA PHE A 268 -15.02 2.83 -15.87
C PHE A 268 -15.32 1.35 -16.15
N ILE A 269 -15.02 0.87 -17.36
CA ILE A 269 -15.23 -0.54 -17.74
C ILE A 269 -14.40 -1.48 -16.85
N GLU A 270 -13.12 -1.16 -16.62
CA GLU A 270 -12.23 -1.91 -15.72
C GLU A 270 -12.75 -1.94 -14.27
N THR A 271 -13.44 -0.90 -13.83
CA THR A 271 -14.02 -0.86 -12.48
C THR A 271 -15.26 -1.73 -12.38
N VAL A 272 -16.12 -1.72 -13.40
CA VAL A 272 -17.38 -2.48 -13.42
C VAL A 272 -17.10 -3.97 -13.57
N ILE A 273 -16.20 -4.36 -14.47
CA ILE A 273 -15.92 -5.76 -14.82
C ILE A 273 -14.63 -6.21 -14.12
N ARG A 274 -14.77 -7.06 -13.11
CA ARG A 274 -13.65 -7.66 -12.38
C ARG A 274 -13.75 -9.16 -12.47
N ASP A 275 -12.96 -9.74 -13.36
CA ASP A 275 -12.95 -11.19 -13.57
C ASP A 275 -11.51 -11.69 -13.67
N SER A 276 -11.27 -12.84 -13.04
CA SER A 276 -9.98 -13.53 -13.02
C SER A 276 -9.76 -14.36 -14.28
N ASP A 277 -10.83 -14.78 -14.97
CA ASP A 277 -10.77 -15.42 -16.27
C ASP A 277 -10.55 -14.37 -17.38
N PRO A 278 -9.41 -14.40 -18.09
CA PRO A 278 -9.10 -13.40 -19.11
C PRO A 278 -10.02 -13.45 -20.33
N GLU A 279 -10.52 -14.63 -20.74
CA GLU A 279 -11.40 -14.76 -21.91
C GLU A 279 -12.80 -14.25 -21.60
N ARG A 280 -13.37 -14.66 -20.46
CA ARG A 280 -14.69 -14.19 -20.02
C ARG A 280 -14.67 -12.68 -19.76
N ARG A 281 -13.61 -12.17 -19.11
CA ARG A 281 -13.37 -10.73 -18.96
C ARG A 281 -13.38 -10.01 -20.30
N GLN A 282 -12.63 -10.50 -21.29
CA GLN A 282 -12.55 -9.86 -22.60
C GLN A 282 -13.91 -9.80 -23.30
N ARG A 283 -14.70 -10.88 -23.23
CA ARG A 283 -16.07 -10.93 -23.79
C ARG A 283 -17.00 -9.94 -23.10
N ALA A 284 -16.99 -9.88 -21.77
CA ALA A 284 -17.79 -8.95 -20.98
C ALA A 284 -17.38 -7.49 -21.24
N THR A 285 -16.08 -7.20 -21.28
CA THR A 285 -15.52 -5.88 -21.62
C THR A 285 -15.96 -5.43 -23.00
N ALA A 286 -15.89 -6.29 -24.02
CA ALA A 286 -16.35 -5.97 -25.36
C ALA A 286 -17.86 -5.68 -25.38
N SER A 287 -18.66 -6.49 -24.68
CA SER A 287 -20.11 -6.31 -24.56
C SER A 287 -20.47 -4.95 -23.95
N LEU A 288 -19.91 -4.62 -22.78
CA LEU A 288 -20.17 -3.35 -22.10
C LEU A 288 -19.71 -2.16 -22.94
N ARG A 289 -18.52 -2.26 -23.57
CA ARG A 289 -18.00 -1.19 -24.44
C ARG A 289 -18.93 -0.90 -25.60
N ASN A 290 -19.46 -1.94 -26.26
CA ASN A 290 -20.42 -1.80 -27.35
C ASN A 290 -21.70 -1.11 -26.88
N THR A 291 -22.24 -1.48 -25.72
CA THR A 291 -23.41 -0.79 -25.15
C THR A 291 -23.14 0.69 -24.87
N LEU A 292 -21.95 1.02 -24.34
CA LEU A 292 -21.58 2.42 -24.11
C LEU A 292 -21.35 3.18 -25.43
N ILE A 293 -20.90 2.53 -26.50
CA ILE A 293 -20.79 3.11 -27.85
C ILE A 293 -22.20 3.42 -28.38
N GLU A 294 -23.13 2.48 -28.33
CA GLU A 294 -24.52 2.64 -28.80
C GLU A 294 -25.25 3.77 -28.08
N GLU A 295 -25.02 3.90 -26.77
CA GLU A 295 -25.57 4.98 -25.95
C GLU A 295 -24.81 6.31 -26.13
N GLY A 296 -23.76 6.34 -26.97
CA GLY A 296 -22.98 7.53 -27.27
C GLY A 296 -22.13 8.03 -26.10
N ILE A 297 -21.80 7.17 -25.14
CA ILE A 297 -21.07 7.51 -23.91
C ILE A 297 -19.58 7.21 -24.06
N ALA A 298 -19.25 6.09 -24.71
CA ALA A 298 -17.87 5.66 -24.88
C ALA A 298 -17.04 6.72 -25.62
N GLY A 299 -15.84 7.00 -25.10
CA GLY A 299 -14.92 8.00 -25.62
C GLY A 299 -15.17 9.43 -25.11
N GLN A 300 -16.34 9.72 -24.52
CA GLN A 300 -16.56 11.04 -23.92
C GLN A 300 -15.85 11.15 -22.56
N SER A 301 -15.40 12.37 -22.23
CA SER A 301 -14.97 12.73 -20.89
C SER A 301 -15.88 13.84 -20.37
N PHE A 302 -16.36 13.73 -19.14
CA PHE A 302 -17.25 14.73 -18.53
C PHE A 302 -17.10 14.72 -17.02
N THR A 303 -17.48 15.82 -16.38
CA THR A 303 -17.49 15.91 -14.91
C THR A 303 -18.67 15.11 -14.38
N ILE A 304 -18.41 14.18 -13.48
CA ILE A 304 -19.45 13.32 -12.91
C ILE A 304 -20.28 14.14 -11.91
N MET A 305 -21.60 13.99 -11.97
CA MET A 305 -22.54 14.66 -11.08
C MET A 305 -23.24 13.62 -10.17
N PRO A 306 -22.65 13.23 -9.02
CA PRO A 306 -23.21 12.18 -8.15
C PRO A 306 -24.68 12.42 -7.76
N LYS A 307 -25.04 13.69 -7.50
CA LYS A 307 -26.39 14.12 -7.13
C LYS A 307 -27.41 13.98 -8.27
N ALA A 308 -26.97 13.77 -9.51
CA ALA A 308 -27.85 13.55 -10.65
C ALA A 308 -28.50 12.15 -10.60
N ILE A 309 -27.86 11.14 -10.00
CA ILE A 309 -28.41 9.79 -9.93
C ILE A 309 -29.56 9.78 -8.92
N THR A 310 -30.77 9.50 -9.42
CA THR A 310 -31.99 9.51 -8.59
C THR A 310 -31.95 8.43 -7.50
N LEU A 311 -32.62 8.65 -6.36
CA LEU A 311 -32.70 7.65 -5.29
C LEU A 311 -33.26 6.30 -5.78
N LYS A 312 -34.17 6.32 -6.76
CA LYS A 312 -34.69 5.09 -7.40
C LYS A 312 -33.58 4.35 -8.16
N ASP A 313 -32.74 5.08 -8.88
CA ASP A 313 -31.65 4.50 -9.68
C ASP A 313 -30.48 4.02 -8.79
N ARG A 314 -30.29 4.59 -7.60
CA ARG A 314 -29.25 4.18 -6.62
C ARG A 314 -29.52 2.84 -5.94
N LYS A 315 -30.79 2.52 -5.73
CA LYS A 315 -31.19 1.30 -5.01
C LYS A 315 -31.05 0.07 -5.90
N GLN A 316 -30.26 -0.88 -5.43
CA GLN A 316 -30.36 -2.28 -5.83
C GLN A 316 -31.45 -2.96 -5.04
N VAL A 317 -32.11 -3.91 -5.72
CA VAL A 317 -33.27 -4.62 -5.20
C VAL A 317 -32.97 -6.10 -5.36
N TYR A 318 -32.85 -6.80 -4.24
CA TYR A 318 -32.97 -8.25 -4.20
C TYR A 318 -34.35 -8.59 -3.70
N LEU A 319 -35.01 -9.52 -4.39
CA LEU A 319 -36.11 -10.26 -3.82
C LEU A 319 -35.49 -11.60 -3.37
N THR A 320 -35.48 -11.84 -2.06
CA THR A 320 -34.97 -13.11 -1.56
C THR A 320 -35.99 -14.22 -1.81
N GLU A 321 -35.52 -15.47 -1.75
CA GLU A 321 -36.38 -16.64 -1.91
C GLU A 321 -37.45 -16.74 -0.82
N GLU A 322 -37.28 -16.00 0.29
CA GLU A 322 -38.20 -15.82 1.41
C GLU A 322 -39.23 -14.68 1.20
N GLY A 323 -39.30 -14.10 0.00
CA GLY A 323 -40.24 -13.01 -0.34
C GLY A 323 -39.88 -11.65 0.29
N VAL A 324 -38.71 -11.54 0.91
CA VAL A 324 -38.21 -10.30 1.51
C VAL A 324 -37.55 -9.46 0.43
N THR A 325 -38.01 -8.22 0.26
CA THR A 325 -37.35 -7.27 -0.64
C THR A 325 -36.25 -6.52 0.11
N ILE A 326 -34.99 -6.78 -0.23
CA ILE A 326 -33.82 -6.08 0.30
C ILE A 326 -33.51 -4.90 -0.62
N TYR A 327 -33.44 -3.71 -0.04
CA TYR A 327 -33.02 -2.47 -0.71
C TYR A 327 -31.67 -2.03 -0.17
N TYR A 328 -30.70 -1.82 -1.03
CA TYR A 328 -29.38 -1.29 -0.64
C TYR A 328 -28.78 -0.41 -1.74
N GLU A 329 -27.81 0.43 -1.41
CA GLU A 329 -27.09 1.30 -2.35
C GLU A 329 -25.63 0.87 -2.43
N GLY A 330 -25.07 0.84 -3.64
CA GLY A 330 -23.70 0.39 -3.89
C GLY A 330 -23.59 -1.11 -4.23
N PRO A 331 -22.38 -1.65 -4.37
CA PRO A 331 -22.12 -3.09 -4.55
C PRO A 331 -22.37 -3.84 -3.24
N ALA A 332 -22.64 -5.14 -3.35
CA ALA A 332 -23.11 -5.97 -2.25
C ALA A 332 -22.09 -6.01 -1.08
N ASP A 333 -20.80 -6.08 -1.38
CA ASP A 333 -19.69 -6.00 -0.42
C ASP A 333 -19.68 -4.69 0.39
N ALA A 334 -19.84 -3.54 -0.27
CA ALA A 334 -19.88 -2.23 0.39
C ALA A 334 -21.13 -2.04 1.27
N ALA A 335 -22.21 -2.77 0.97
CA ALA A 335 -23.43 -2.80 1.75
C ALA A 335 -23.47 -3.93 2.80
N ASN A 336 -22.39 -4.70 2.96
CA ASN A 336 -22.30 -5.89 3.81
C ASN A 336 -23.38 -6.96 3.49
N ILE A 337 -23.74 -7.11 2.22
CA ILE A 337 -24.69 -8.12 1.73
C ILE A 337 -23.88 -9.22 1.04
N GLU A 338 -24.01 -10.45 1.54
CA GLU A 338 -23.40 -11.65 0.97
C GLU A 338 -24.50 -12.68 0.68
N VAL A 339 -24.51 -13.25 -0.53
CA VAL A 339 -25.46 -14.30 -0.95
C VAL A 339 -24.67 -15.59 -1.15
N TYR A 340 -24.99 -16.66 -0.41
CA TYR A 340 -24.28 -17.96 -0.46
C TYR A 340 -25.25 -19.14 -0.53
N CYS A 341 -24.82 -20.24 -1.15
CA CYS A 341 -25.42 -21.57 -0.97
C CYS A 341 -24.67 -22.27 0.18
N GLU A 342 -25.35 -22.53 1.30
CA GLU A 342 -24.76 -23.09 2.51
C GLU A 342 -25.15 -24.57 2.69
N GLU A 343 -24.18 -25.49 2.69
CA GLU A 343 -24.40 -26.87 3.18
C GLU A 343 -24.15 -27.02 4.69
N SER A 344 -23.36 -26.16 5.34
CA SER A 344 -22.96 -26.34 6.74
C SER A 344 -24.06 -25.99 7.75
N ALA A 345 -24.96 -25.06 7.39
CA ALA A 345 -26.05 -24.62 8.25
C ALA A 345 -27.44 -24.97 7.69
N ARG A 346 -27.54 -25.34 6.40
CA ARG A 346 -28.81 -25.69 5.75
C ARG A 346 -28.68 -26.98 4.96
N VAL A 347 -29.77 -27.72 4.83
CA VAL A 347 -29.92 -28.83 3.90
C VAL A 347 -30.78 -28.31 2.74
N ARG A 348 -30.29 -28.48 1.52
CA ARG A 348 -31.07 -28.26 0.29
C ARG A 348 -31.31 -29.61 -0.38
N ILE A 349 -32.56 -29.97 -0.58
CA ILE A 349 -32.94 -31.16 -1.34
C ILE A 349 -33.73 -30.69 -2.56
N THR A 350 -33.33 -31.12 -3.75
CA THR A 350 -34.00 -30.75 -5.00
C THR A 350 -34.52 -32.00 -5.69
N GLY A 351 -35.68 -31.89 -6.32
CA GLY A 351 -36.20 -32.93 -7.20
C GLY A 351 -36.88 -32.33 -8.43
N ASP A 352 -36.77 -33.02 -9.56
CA ASP A 352 -37.31 -32.55 -10.84
C ASP A 352 -38.78 -32.95 -11.07
N ASN A 353 -39.35 -33.77 -10.18
CA ASN A 353 -40.71 -34.30 -10.33
C ASN A 353 -41.34 -34.54 -8.95
N LEU A 354 -42.27 -33.66 -8.57
CA LEU A 354 -43.10 -33.86 -7.40
C LEU A 354 -44.14 -34.96 -7.66
N ASN A 355 -44.26 -35.89 -6.71
CA ASN A 355 -45.25 -36.96 -6.79
C ASN A 355 -45.84 -37.25 -5.40
N LYS A 356 -46.89 -38.06 -5.37
CA LYS A 356 -47.60 -38.43 -4.14
C LYS A 356 -46.70 -38.99 -3.04
N SER A 357 -45.68 -39.79 -3.39
CA SER A 357 -44.74 -40.34 -2.40
C SER A 357 -43.88 -39.25 -1.76
N ILE A 358 -43.44 -38.27 -2.55
CA ILE A 358 -42.63 -37.13 -2.06
C ILE A 358 -43.48 -36.20 -1.18
N ARG A 359 -44.74 -35.91 -1.57
CA ARG A 359 -45.66 -35.15 -0.71
C ARG A 359 -45.90 -35.83 0.64
N HIS A 360 -46.05 -37.16 0.64
CA HIS A 360 -46.16 -37.92 1.88
C HIS A 360 -44.89 -37.81 2.75
N CYS A 361 -43.70 -37.80 2.13
CA CYS A 361 -42.45 -37.55 2.84
C CYS A 361 -42.38 -36.13 3.44
N PHE A 362 -42.88 -35.10 2.72
CA PHE A 362 -42.94 -33.74 3.26
C PHE A 362 -43.86 -33.65 4.47
N SER A 363 -45.07 -34.21 4.37
CA SER A 363 -46.02 -34.27 5.48
C SER A 363 -45.42 -34.97 6.71
N ALA A 364 -44.82 -36.16 6.53
CA ALA A 364 -44.17 -36.87 7.62
C ALA A 364 -42.99 -36.10 8.24
N PHE A 365 -42.24 -35.34 7.43
CA PHE A 365 -41.14 -34.52 7.91
C PHE A 365 -41.62 -33.31 8.71
N TYR A 366 -42.73 -32.68 8.30
CA TYR A 366 -43.40 -31.62 9.06
C TYR A 366 -43.89 -32.13 10.42
N GLU A 367 -44.53 -33.29 10.46
CA GLU A 367 -44.97 -33.92 11.72
C GLU A 367 -43.78 -34.16 12.66
N LEU A 368 -42.68 -34.71 12.14
CA LEU A 368 -41.48 -34.94 12.92
C LEU A 368 -40.85 -33.63 13.46
N CYS A 369 -40.83 -32.56 12.65
CA CYS A 369 -40.37 -31.25 13.12
C CYS A 369 -41.22 -30.72 14.28
N ARG A 370 -42.55 -30.92 14.22
CA ARG A 370 -43.47 -30.52 15.31
C ARG A 370 -43.24 -31.35 16.58
N GLU A 371 -43.05 -32.66 16.44
CA GLU A 371 -42.74 -33.55 17.57
C GLU A 371 -41.45 -33.13 18.29
N LEU A 372 -40.43 -32.75 17.51
CA LEU A 372 -39.13 -32.30 18.00
C LEU A 372 -39.08 -30.82 18.40
N GLN A 373 -40.19 -30.07 18.25
CA GLN A 373 -40.29 -28.63 18.53
C GLN A 373 -39.28 -27.76 17.77
N ILE A 374 -38.92 -28.17 16.55
CA ILE A 374 -38.01 -27.43 15.67
C ILE A 374 -38.77 -26.76 14.52
N PRO A 375 -38.23 -25.67 13.92
CA PRO A 375 -38.87 -25.00 12.79
C PRO A 375 -39.11 -25.93 11.61
N GLU A 376 -40.30 -25.80 11.00
CA GLU A 376 -40.69 -26.54 9.80
C GLU A 376 -39.79 -26.17 8.60
N PRO A 377 -39.50 -27.12 7.69
CA PRO A 377 -38.72 -26.84 6.49
C PRO A 377 -39.47 -25.93 5.53
N ASN A 378 -38.75 -25.15 4.72
CA ASN A 378 -39.34 -24.34 3.66
C ASN A 378 -39.31 -25.13 2.35
N ILE A 379 -40.47 -25.28 1.70
CA ILE A 379 -40.58 -26.02 0.44
C ILE A 379 -41.07 -25.07 -0.65
N ARG A 380 -40.44 -25.13 -1.82
CA ARG A 380 -40.84 -24.41 -3.03
C ARG A 380 -41.13 -25.38 -4.15
N CYS A 381 -42.20 -25.15 -4.89
CA CYS A 381 -42.59 -25.91 -6.07
C CYS A 381 -43.05 -24.95 -7.17
N ALA A 382 -42.61 -25.14 -8.42
CA ALA A 382 -42.96 -24.26 -9.55
C ALA A 382 -42.74 -22.74 -9.29
N GLU A 383 -41.69 -22.41 -8.54
CA GLU A 383 -41.32 -21.06 -8.07
C GLU A 383 -42.19 -20.45 -6.95
N ASP A 384 -43.30 -21.09 -6.56
CA ASP A 384 -44.15 -20.70 -5.44
C ASP A 384 -43.87 -21.50 -4.16
N TYR A 385 -44.39 -21.05 -3.02
CA TYR A 385 -44.29 -21.76 -1.75
C TYR A 385 -45.27 -22.92 -1.69
N PHE A 386 -44.77 -24.03 -1.17
CA PHE A 386 -45.55 -25.23 -0.91
C PHE A 386 -45.96 -25.25 0.56
N HIS A 387 -47.26 -25.14 0.82
CA HIS A 387 -47.85 -25.07 2.15
C HIS A 387 -48.48 -26.41 2.58
N GLU A 388 -48.90 -26.50 3.84
CA GLU A 388 -49.51 -27.73 4.39
C GLU A 388 -50.80 -28.12 3.67
N GLU A 389 -51.53 -27.13 3.15
CA GLU A 389 -52.75 -27.33 2.35
C GLU A 389 -52.45 -28.02 1.00
N ASP A 390 -51.21 -27.93 0.51
CA ASP A 390 -50.79 -28.50 -0.78
C ASP A 390 -50.34 -29.97 -0.67
N PHE A 391 -50.16 -30.52 0.55
CA PHE A 391 -49.68 -31.91 0.71
C PHE A 391 -50.62 -32.95 0.11
N ASP A 392 -51.92 -32.68 0.12
CA ASP A 392 -52.94 -33.57 -0.44
C ASP A 392 -53.36 -33.18 -1.87
N ASP A 393 -52.80 -32.09 -2.41
CA ASP A 393 -53.16 -31.56 -3.71
C ASP A 393 -52.25 -32.12 -4.83
N ASP A 394 -52.84 -32.55 -5.94
CA ASP A 394 -52.17 -33.16 -7.09
C ASP A 394 -51.92 -32.19 -8.25
N HIS A 395 -52.35 -30.93 -8.16
CA HIS A 395 -52.14 -29.93 -9.21
C HIS A 395 -50.67 -29.57 -9.46
N LEU A 396 -49.78 -29.86 -8.50
CA LEU A 396 -48.34 -29.61 -8.57
C LEU A 396 -47.53 -30.86 -8.95
N ASP A 397 -48.19 -31.96 -9.30
CA ASP A 397 -47.52 -33.20 -9.71
C ASP A 397 -46.75 -33.01 -11.02
N GLY A 398 -45.51 -33.50 -11.08
CA GLY A 398 -44.63 -33.34 -12.23
C GLY A 398 -43.78 -32.07 -12.20
N GLU A 399 -44.02 -31.15 -11.27
CA GLU A 399 -43.25 -29.92 -11.14
C GLU A 399 -41.94 -30.10 -10.38
N LYS A 400 -41.00 -29.18 -10.61
CA LYS A 400 -39.73 -29.13 -9.88
C LYS A 400 -39.95 -28.59 -8.47
N TRP A 401 -39.27 -29.18 -7.51
CA TRP A 401 -39.35 -28.79 -6.11
C TRP A 401 -37.99 -28.64 -5.45
N VAL A 402 -37.95 -27.78 -4.44
CA VAL A 402 -36.78 -27.55 -3.58
C VAL A 402 -37.24 -27.49 -2.13
N LEU A 403 -36.62 -28.29 -1.27
CA LEU A 403 -36.79 -28.25 0.17
C LEU A 403 -35.54 -27.66 0.82
N PHE A 404 -35.76 -26.72 1.74
CA PHE A 404 -34.74 -26.09 2.56
C PHE A 404 -35.01 -26.36 4.03
N PHE A 405 -33.99 -26.81 4.76
CA PHE A 405 -34.09 -27.06 6.20
C PHE A 405 -32.88 -26.51 6.95
N SER A 406 -33.11 -25.81 8.06
CA SER A 406 -32.02 -25.25 8.89
C SER A 406 -31.46 -26.30 9.86
N LYS A 407 -30.18 -26.63 9.72
CA LYS A 407 -29.45 -27.54 10.62
C LYS A 407 -29.23 -26.93 12.00
N ALA A 408 -29.24 -25.60 12.13
CA ALA A 408 -29.01 -24.92 13.41
C ALA A 408 -30.06 -25.30 14.47
N ALA A 409 -31.27 -25.63 14.04
CA ALA A 409 -32.34 -26.08 14.93
C ALA A 409 -32.09 -27.46 15.55
N LEU A 410 -31.25 -28.31 14.94
CA LEU A 410 -30.97 -29.66 15.44
C LEU A 410 -30.05 -29.67 16.68
N VAL A 411 -29.40 -28.55 16.99
CA VAL A 411 -28.44 -28.40 18.11
C VAL A 411 -28.68 -27.16 18.95
N SER A 412 -29.88 -26.58 18.86
CA SER A 412 -30.28 -25.45 19.71
C SER A 412 -30.15 -25.81 21.19
N ASP A 413 -30.49 -27.05 21.53
CA ASP A 413 -30.67 -27.50 22.92
C ASP A 413 -29.37 -28.05 23.54
N VAL A 414 -28.32 -28.25 22.74
CA VAL A 414 -27.04 -28.83 23.19
C VAL A 414 -26.00 -27.74 23.30
N SER A 415 -25.66 -27.29 24.51
CA SER A 415 -24.62 -26.27 24.74
C SER A 415 -23.35 -26.90 25.28
N TYR A 416 -22.24 -26.77 24.55
CA TYR A 416 -20.93 -27.27 24.97
C TYR A 416 -20.11 -26.20 25.71
N ARG A 417 -20.28 -24.92 25.37
CA ARG A 417 -19.62 -23.78 26.03
C ARG A 417 -20.35 -22.46 25.83
N GLU A 418 -20.02 -21.46 26.65
CA GLU A 418 -20.59 -20.12 26.55
C GLU A 418 -20.21 -19.41 25.24
N ASN A 419 -21.18 -18.76 24.61
CA ASN A 419 -21.02 -17.91 23.41
C ASN A 419 -20.35 -18.61 22.21
N GLU A 420 -20.76 -19.84 21.90
CA GLU A 420 -20.26 -20.60 20.76
C GLU A 420 -21.09 -20.49 19.49
N SER A 421 -20.42 -20.67 18.34
CA SER A 421 -21.05 -20.98 17.06
C SER A 421 -21.06 -22.51 16.87
N LYS A 422 -22.16 -23.07 16.36
CA LYS A 422 -22.31 -24.52 16.18
C LYS A 422 -22.51 -24.86 14.71
N TYR A 423 -21.79 -25.87 14.24
CA TYR A 423 -21.96 -26.43 12.89
C TYR A 423 -22.20 -27.94 13.00
N ILE A 424 -23.08 -28.49 12.16
CA ILE A 424 -23.39 -29.92 12.15
C ILE A 424 -23.10 -30.52 10.78
N PHE A 425 -22.36 -31.62 10.80
CA PHE A 425 -22.13 -32.48 9.64
C PHE A 425 -22.81 -33.82 9.87
N LEU A 426 -23.74 -34.17 8.97
CA LEU A 426 -24.53 -35.41 9.05
C LEU A 426 -23.73 -36.67 8.70
N SER A 427 -22.50 -36.51 8.20
CA SER A 427 -21.54 -37.59 8.05
C SER A 427 -20.10 -37.07 8.10
N LEU A 428 -19.18 -37.91 8.56
CA LEU A 428 -17.74 -37.65 8.49
C LEU A 428 -17.26 -37.43 7.05
N GLY A 429 -17.84 -38.14 6.08
CA GLY A 429 -17.51 -37.98 4.65
C GLY A 429 -17.78 -36.56 4.15
N SER A 430 -18.98 -36.03 4.43
CA SER A 430 -19.35 -34.65 4.05
C SER A 430 -18.46 -33.59 4.70
N PHE A 431 -18.03 -33.83 5.93
CA PHE A 431 -17.08 -32.95 6.61
C PHE A 431 -15.70 -32.96 5.94
N ASN A 432 -15.19 -34.15 5.61
CA ASN A 432 -13.89 -34.31 4.94
C ASN A 432 -13.88 -33.71 3.53
N GLU A 433 -14.99 -33.80 2.80
CA GLU A 433 -15.17 -33.14 1.49
C GLU A 433 -15.08 -31.62 1.63
N LEU A 434 -15.84 -31.03 2.55
CA LEU A 434 -15.76 -29.60 2.82
C LEU A 434 -14.34 -29.15 3.22
N MET A 435 -13.70 -29.89 4.13
CA MET A 435 -12.36 -29.55 4.60
C MET A 435 -11.29 -29.65 3.49
N SER A 436 -11.54 -30.44 2.44
CA SER A 436 -10.63 -30.53 1.30
C SER A 436 -10.60 -29.20 0.52
N ASP A 437 -11.77 -28.58 0.33
CA ASP A 437 -11.94 -27.35 -0.45
C ASP A 437 -11.79 -26.05 0.38
N TYR A 438 -11.88 -26.15 1.71
CA TYR A 438 -11.73 -25.02 2.62
C TYR A 438 -10.37 -24.30 2.45
N ASP A 439 -10.33 -22.96 2.35
CA ASP A 439 -9.08 -22.20 2.29
C ASP A 439 -8.73 -21.65 3.69
N PRO A 440 -7.76 -22.23 4.42
CA PRO A 440 -7.51 -21.88 5.82
C PRO A 440 -6.77 -20.56 6.01
N PHE A 441 -6.34 -19.91 4.92
CA PHE A 441 -5.63 -18.63 4.96
C PHE A 441 -6.51 -17.43 4.61
N ARG A 442 -7.77 -17.68 4.25
CA ARG A 442 -8.75 -16.64 3.89
C ARG A 442 -9.91 -16.64 4.88
N PHE A 443 -10.12 -15.49 5.49
CA PHE A 443 -11.20 -15.25 6.47
C PHE A 443 -12.27 -14.31 5.91
N ASP A 444 -12.01 -13.75 4.73
CA ASP A 444 -12.79 -12.81 3.93
C ASP A 444 -13.62 -13.50 2.85
N THR A 445 -13.29 -14.74 2.50
CA THR A 445 -14.16 -15.59 1.67
C THR A 445 -15.33 -16.09 2.51
N PRO A 446 -16.58 -16.02 2.00
CA PRO A 446 -17.73 -16.63 2.65
C PRO A 446 -17.61 -18.16 2.55
N SER A 447 -16.73 -18.74 3.38
CA SER A 447 -16.67 -20.16 3.62
C SER A 447 -17.86 -20.55 4.49
N SER A 448 -18.44 -21.71 4.22
CA SER A 448 -19.49 -22.35 5.01
C SER A 448 -19.09 -22.57 6.48
N LEU A 449 -17.80 -22.46 6.81
CA LEU A 449 -17.26 -22.55 8.16
C LEU A 449 -16.56 -21.23 8.55
N ARG A 450 -17.16 -20.44 9.44
CA ARG A 450 -16.55 -19.22 9.99
C ARG A 450 -15.99 -19.49 11.39
N LEU A 451 -14.66 -19.42 11.53
CA LEU A 451 -13.93 -19.69 12.77
C LEU A 451 -13.58 -18.43 13.57
N GLY A 452 -14.31 -17.32 13.40
CA GLY A 452 -14.02 -16.02 14.04
C GLY A 452 -14.48 -15.88 15.49
N ARG A 453 -15.14 -16.90 16.04
CA ARG A 453 -15.59 -17.03 17.43
C ARG A 453 -15.37 -18.48 17.86
N LYS A 454 -15.49 -18.75 19.17
CA LYS A 454 -15.51 -20.11 19.71
C LYS A 454 -16.50 -20.97 18.91
N THR A 455 -16.00 -21.99 18.21
CA THR A 455 -16.77 -22.77 17.20
C THR A 455 -16.75 -24.26 17.46
N THR A 456 -17.92 -24.87 17.67
CA THR A 456 -18.08 -26.29 17.92
C THR A 456 -18.65 -26.98 16.69
N ILE A 457 -17.94 -27.98 16.21
CA ILE A 457 -18.24 -28.73 14.99
C ILE A 457 -18.67 -30.13 15.41
N ILE A 458 -19.96 -30.41 15.21
CA ILE A 458 -20.58 -31.68 15.58
C ILE A 458 -20.60 -32.57 14.34
N ILE A 459 -20.01 -33.76 14.45
CA ILE A 459 -19.83 -34.68 13.31
C ILE A 459 -20.49 -36.02 13.63
N VAL A 460 -21.49 -36.39 12.86
CA VAL A 460 -22.11 -37.72 12.92
C VAL A 460 -21.14 -38.74 12.33
N GLY A 461 -20.83 -39.78 13.12
CA GLY A 461 -19.85 -40.81 12.76
C GLY A 461 -18.42 -40.54 13.29
N LEU A 462 -18.19 -39.43 13.99
CA LEU A 462 -16.94 -39.24 14.75
C LEU A 462 -16.96 -40.10 16.03
N THR A 463 -15.81 -40.63 16.44
CA THR A 463 -15.69 -41.53 17.60
C THR A 463 -15.29 -40.84 18.89
N THR A 464 -14.42 -39.85 18.81
CA THR A 464 -13.79 -39.18 19.97
C THR A 464 -13.73 -37.68 19.74
N ALA A 465 -13.97 -36.90 20.79
CA ALA A 465 -13.81 -35.45 20.74
C ALA A 465 -12.34 -35.03 20.83
N PHE A 466 -11.99 -33.96 20.12
CA PHE A 466 -10.69 -33.31 20.16
C PHE A 466 -10.78 -31.85 19.71
N GLY A 467 -9.74 -31.05 19.95
CA GLY A 467 -9.75 -29.67 19.51
C GLY A 467 -8.72 -28.77 20.20
N ASN A 468 -9.04 -27.48 20.21
CA ASN A 468 -8.28 -26.43 20.90
C ASN A 468 -9.21 -25.49 21.68
N ASN A 469 -8.74 -24.30 22.09
CA ASN A 469 -9.55 -23.33 22.81
C ASN A 469 -10.67 -22.70 21.96
N GLU A 470 -10.38 -22.50 20.67
CA GLU A 470 -11.27 -21.83 19.71
C GLU A 470 -12.18 -22.83 19.00
N VAL A 471 -11.66 -23.97 18.54
CA VAL A 471 -12.39 -24.93 17.70
C VAL A 471 -12.47 -26.31 18.37
N TRP A 472 -13.69 -26.82 18.53
CA TRP A 472 -13.96 -28.15 19.11
C TRP A 472 -14.58 -29.05 18.04
N TYR A 473 -14.10 -30.29 17.94
CA TYR A 473 -14.67 -31.34 17.10
C TYR A 473 -15.31 -32.38 18.03
N VAL A 474 -16.62 -32.54 17.92
CA VAL A 474 -17.42 -33.32 18.88
C VAL A 474 -18.28 -34.35 18.14
N PRO A 475 -18.29 -35.62 18.58
CA PRO A 475 -19.21 -36.63 18.06
C PRO A 475 -20.66 -36.31 18.47
N TYR A 476 -21.60 -36.60 17.56
CA TYR A 476 -23.02 -36.43 17.86
C TYR A 476 -23.45 -37.30 19.05
N GLY A 477 -24.23 -36.73 19.97
CA GLY A 477 -24.73 -37.43 21.16
C GLY A 477 -23.80 -37.38 22.38
N GLN A 478 -22.70 -36.62 22.33
CA GLN A 478 -21.86 -36.41 23.50
C GLN A 478 -22.49 -35.37 24.45
N GLU A 479 -22.71 -35.76 25.71
CA GLU A 479 -23.39 -34.93 26.73
C GLU A 479 -22.44 -34.29 27.76
N GLU A 480 -21.23 -34.82 27.96
CA GLU A 480 -20.32 -34.33 29.01
C GLU A 480 -19.51 -33.09 28.59
N ILE A 481 -19.42 -32.14 29.53
CA ILE A 481 -18.52 -30.99 29.46
C ILE A 481 -17.10 -31.51 29.69
N LEU A 482 -16.31 -31.53 28.62
CA LEU A 482 -14.91 -31.91 28.69
C LEU A 482 -14.11 -30.79 29.37
N ASP A 483 -13.53 -31.06 30.54
CA ASP A 483 -12.58 -30.17 31.19
C ASP A 483 -11.19 -30.40 30.59
N PHE A 484 -10.61 -29.38 29.96
CA PHE A 484 -9.28 -29.46 29.37
C PHE A 484 -8.42 -28.26 29.74
N SER A 485 -7.14 -28.54 30.03
CA SER A 485 -6.13 -27.52 30.26
C SER A 485 -5.84 -26.76 28.97
N ILE A 486 -5.94 -25.44 29.04
CA ILE A 486 -5.54 -24.54 27.94
C ILE A 486 -4.01 -24.61 27.82
N ALA A 487 -3.52 -25.31 26.79
CA ALA A 487 -2.11 -25.27 26.44
C ALA A 487 -1.84 -24.00 25.62
N ASP A 488 -0.92 -23.15 26.08
CA ASP A 488 -0.50 -21.96 25.35
C ASP A 488 0.07 -22.34 23.97
N PHE A 489 -0.40 -21.65 22.94
CA PHE A 489 0.06 -21.74 21.56
C PHE A 489 0.15 -20.34 20.98
N PRO A 490 1.13 -20.03 20.09
CA PRO A 490 1.25 -18.69 19.53
C PRO A 490 -0.01 -18.29 18.77
N ASN A 491 -0.35 -17.00 18.85
CA ASN A 491 -1.47 -16.42 18.12
C ASN A 491 -1.02 -15.78 16.80
N SER A 492 -1.98 -15.39 15.95
CA SER A 492 -1.72 -14.72 14.67
C SER A 492 -0.87 -13.45 14.79
N GLY A 493 -0.94 -12.73 15.92
CA GLY A 493 -0.08 -11.58 16.21
C GLY A 493 1.39 -11.96 16.33
N ASP A 494 1.71 -13.00 17.11
CA ASP A 494 3.06 -13.52 17.30
C ASP A 494 3.68 -13.96 15.96
N ILE A 495 2.89 -14.65 15.13
CA ILE A 495 3.32 -15.15 13.81
C ILE A 495 3.55 -13.99 12.82
N SER A 496 2.63 -13.03 12.76
CA SER A 496 2.68 -11.92 11.79
C SER A 496 3.95 -11.06 11.90
N SER A 497 4.61 -11.07 13.06
CA SER A 497 5.87 -10.37 13.29
C SER A 497 7.05 -10.96 12.50
N LEU A 498 6.99 -12.26 12.15
CA LEU A 498 8.08 -12.99 11.48
C LEU A 498 7.75 -13.40 10.05
N ILE A 499 6.47 -13.53 9.71
CA ILE A 499 6.02 -14.02 8.40
C ILE A 499 5.56 -12.87 7.53
N ARG A 500 6.17 -12.73 6.35
CA ARG A 500 5.74 -11.78 5.33
C ARG A 500 4.66 -12.41 4.45
N THR A 501 3.50 -11.77 4.38
CA THR A 501 2.45 -12.14 3.44
C THR A 501 2.60 -11.27 2.18
N ASN A 502 2.83 -11.90 1.04
CA ASN A 502 3.05 -11.21 -0.24
C ASN A 502 1.96 -11.64 -1.22
N SER A 503 0.80 -10.98 -1.13
CA SER A 503 -0.35 -11.22 -2.00
C SER A 503 -1.28 -10.00 -1.99
N SER A 504 -1.93 -9.73 -3.12
CA SER A 504 -3.06 -8.78 -3.22
C SER A 504 -4.29 -9.22 -2.42
N ASP A 505 -4.34 -10.51 -2.06
CA ASP A 505 -5.58 -11.20 -1.64
C ASP A 505 -5.68 -11.42 -0.12
N GLY A 506 -4.98 -10.64 0.72
CA GLY A 506 -5.21 -10.62 2.16
C GLY A 506 -4.97 -11.94 2.91
N ILE A 507 -3.82 -12.60 2.71
CA ILE A 507 -3.46 -13.86 3.39
C ILE A 507 -3.28 -13.65 4.90
N ARG A 508 -3.91 -14.49 5.73
CA ARG A 508 -3.73 -14.51 7.19
C ARG A 508 -3.36 -15.91 7.69
N VAL A 509 -2.33 -16.00 8.54
CA VAL A 509 -1.92 -17.26 9.20
C VAL A 509 -2.36 -17.20 10.67
N SER A 510 -3.34 -18.04 11.04
CA SER A 510 -3.96 -18.05 12.37
C SER A 510 -3.82 -19.42 13.04
N PRO A 511 -2.61 -19.80 13.51
CA PRO A 511 -2.37 -21.12 14.11
C PRO A 511 -3.31 -21.48 15.27
N GLU A 512 -3.75 -20.50 16.04
CA GLU A 512 -4.63 -20.67 17.20
C GLU A 512 -5.98 -21.32 16.87
N LEU A 513 -6.44 -21.22 15.60
CA LEU A 513 -7.68 -21.83 15.14
C LEU A 513 -7.49 -23.28 14.68
N PHE A 514 -6.27 -23.68 14.33
CA PHE A 514 -5.97 -24.93 13.65
C PHE A 514 -5.04 -25.87 14.43
N CYS A 515 -4.55 -25.46 15.60
CA CYS A 515 -3.79 -26.34 16.49
C CYS A 515 -4.71 -27.37 17.17
N LEU A 516 -4.15 -28.49 17.68
CA LEU A 516 -4.89 -29.44 18.50
C LEU A 516 -4.19 -29.56 19.86
N THR A 517 -4.83 -29.08 20.92
CA THR A 517 -4.23 -29.03 22.26
C THR A 517 -4.78 -30.11 23.20
N TRP A 518 -5.91 -30.73 22.87
CA TRP A 518 -6.55 -31.77 23.69
C TRP A 518 -7.29 -32.81 22.83
N GLY A 519 -7.64 -33.93 23.47
CA GLY A 519 -8.44 -35.01 22.90
C GLY A 519 -7.63 -36.06 22.14
N ASN A 520 -8.31 -37.12 21.68
CA ASN A 520 -7.69 -38.19 20.90
C ASN A 520 -8.02 -38.02 19.42
N TYR A 521 -6.98 -37.68 18.65
CA TYR A 521 -7.03 -37.53 17.20
C TYR A 521 -6.09 -38.51 16.48
N GLN A 522 -5.92 -39.72 17.01
CA GLN A 522 -5.09 -40.76 16.39
C GLN A 522 -5.85 -41.71 15.44
N SER A 523 -7.14 -41.46 15.19
CA SER A 523 -7.91 -42.25 14.21
C SER A 523 -7.53 -41.91 12.77
N ASP A 524 -7.50 -42.91 11.89
CA ASP A 524 -7.26 -42.72 10.45
C ASP A 524 -8.39 -41.91 9.78
N ASP A 525 -9.59 -41.94 10.37
CA ASP A 525 -10.81 -41.29 9.90
C ASP A 525 -10.70 -39.76 9.76
N ILE A 526 -9.74 -39.15 10.47
CA ILE A 526 -9.52 -37.70 10.49
C ILE A 526 -8.19 -37.28 9.83
N LEU A 527 -7.48 -38.19 9.17
CA LEU A 527 -6.27 -37.86 8.41
C LEU A 527 -6.49 -36.73 7.38
N PRO A 528 -7.63 -36.64 6.65
CA PRO A 528 -7.89 -35.50 5.76
C PRO A 528 -7.90 -34.17 6.51
N LEU A 529 -8.49 -34.13 7.71
CA LEU A 529 -8.48 -32.96 8.58
C LEU A 529 -7.05 -32.65 9.05
N ILE A 530 -6.31 -33.64 9.57
CA ILE A 530 -4.92 -33.46 10.05
C ILE A 530 -4.04 -32.87 8.96
N ARG A 531 -4.18 -33.35 7.72
CA ARG A 531 -3.45 -32.80 6.58
C ARG A 531 -3.76 -31.31 6.39
N LYS A 532 -5.03 -30.92 6.45
CA LYS A 532 -5.45 -29.52 6.31
C LYS A 532 -4.93 -28.63 7.43
N LEU A 533 -5.03 -29.09 8.68
CA LEU A 533 -4.46 -28.39 9.85
C LEU A 533 -2.94 -28.21 9.69
N SER A 534 -2.27 -29.23 9.16
CA SER A 534 -0.82 -29.21 8.92
C SER A 534 -0.40 -28.13 7.91
N GLU A 535 -1.24 -27.76 6.94
CA GLU A 535 -0.93 -26.69 5.98
C GLU A 535 -0.69 -25.36 6.70
N VAL A 536 -1.54 -25.03 7.68
CA VAL A 536 -1.40 -23.82 8.50
C VAL A 536 -0.20 -23.92 9.43
N MET A 537 0.01 -25.09 10.03
CA MET A 537 1.13 -25.30 10.95
C MET A 537 2.47 -25.13 10.23
N VAL A 538 2.68 -25.75 9.06
CA VAL A 538 3.94 -25.58 8.32
C VAL A 538 4.09 -24.16 7.77
N ALA A 539 3.00 -23.47 7.44
CA ALA A 539 3.08 -22.04 7.08
C ALA A 539 3.73 -21.21 8.20
N CYS A 540 3.53 -21.57 9.47
CA CYS A 540 4.17 -20.91 10.63
C CYS A 540 5.71 -21.07 10.67
N LEU A 541 6.28 -21.98 9.88
CA LEU A 541 7.73 -22.20 9.79
C LEU A 541 8.37 -21.43 8.63
N ALA A 542 7.59 -20.74 7.81
CA ALA A 542 8.08 -19.99 6.66
C ALA A 542 8.36 -18.51 7.00
N GLN A 543 9.29 -17.88 6.29
CA GLN A 543 9.51 -16.43 6.39
C GLN A 543 8.62 -15.62 5.43
N GLU A 544 8.12 -16.25 4.36
CA GLU A 544 7.25 -15.60 3.39
C GLU A 544 6.23 -16.59 2.83
N ILE A 545 4.97 -16.17 2.72
CA ILE A 545 3.89 -16.91 2.08
C ILE A 545 3.25 -16.05 0.98
N LYS A 546 3.01 -16.66 -0.18
CA LYS A 546 2.39 -16.02 -1.34
C LYS A 546 1.39 -16.97 -2.01
N LYS A 547 0.42 -16.40 -2.72
CA LYS A 547 -0.54 -17.16 -3.53
C LYS A 547 -0.29 -16.83 -5.01
N GLU A 548 0.02 -17.84 -5.81
CA GLU A 548 0.27 -17.70 -7.25
C GLU A 548 -0.52 -18.77 -8.01
N SER A 549 -1.28 -18.38 -9.03
CA SER A 549 -2.08 -19.30 -9.86
C SER A 549 -2.97 -20.26 -9.05
N GLY A 550 -3.61 -19.75 -7.98
CA GLY A 550 -4.49 -20.56 -7.12
C GLY A 550 -3.78 -21.49 -6.12
N HIS A 551 -2.45 -21.45 -6.04
CA HIS A 551 -1.67 -22.29 -5.12
C HIS A 551 -0.84 -21.46 -4.14
N TYR A 552 -0.72 -21.96 -2.91
CA TYR A 552 0.14 -21.36 -1.90
C TYR A 552 1.58 -21.82 -2.06
N PHE A 553 2.49 -20.86 -2.03
CA PHE A 553 3.94 -21.07 -2.02
C PHE A 553 4.51 -20.44 -0.76
N VAL A 554 5.49 -21.12 -0.18
CA VAL A 554 6.25 -20.62 0.96
C VAL A 554 7.71 -20.49 0.59
N THR A 555 8.36 -19.47 1.14
CA THR A 555 9.79 -19.28 1.02
C THR A 555 10.43 -19.35 2.39
N ILE A 556 11.38 -20.27 2.54
CA ILE A 556 12.27 -20.33 3.68
C ILE A 556 13.62 -19.69 3.34
N ARG A 557 14.15 -18.90 4.26
CA ARG A 557 15.44 -18.19 4.12
C ARG A 557 16.43 -18.73 5.15
N GLY A 558 16.86 -19.97 4.95
CA GLY A 558 17.88 -20.61 5.77
C GLY A 558 19.28 -20.46 5.17
N ALA A 559 20.11 -21.50 5.36
CA ALA A 559 21.40 -21.67 4.69
C ALA A 559 21.29 -21.56 3.16
N LYS A 560 20.13 -21.94 2.61
CA LYS A 560 19.73 -21.65 1.23
C LYS A 560 18.34 -21.03 1.22
N LYS A 561 18.11 -20.14 0.26
CA LYS A 561 16.75 -19.67 -0.04
C LYS A 561 16.03 -20.72 -0.87
N VAL A 562 14.92 -21.22 -0.37
CA VAL A 562 14.12 -22.27 -1.04
C VAL A 562 12.66 -21.82 -1.08
N THR A 563 12.05 -21.90 -2.25
CA THR A 563 10.62 -21.59 -2.46
C THR A 563 9.92 -22.84 -2.96
N LEU A 564 8.89 -23.30 -2.24
CA LEU A 564 8.19 -24.55 -2.50
C LEU A 564 6.68 -24.33 -2.44
N LYS A 565 5.94 -25.18 -3.17
CA LYS A 565 4.48 -25.28 -3.00
C LYS A 565 4.20 -25.73 -1.56
N LEU A 566 3.28 -25.07 -0.85
CA LEU A 566 2.98 -25.33 0.56
C LEU A 566 2.53 -26.78 0.77
N CYS A 567 1.51 -27.21 0.02
CA CYS A 567 0.93 -28.55 0.07
C CYS A 567 0.60 -29.05 -1.34
N SER A 568 0.63 -30.36 -1.54
CA SER A 568 0.24 -31.04 -2.79
C SER A 568 -0.76 -32.16 -2.49
N GLN A 569 -1.55 -32.56 -3.49
CA GLN A 569 -2.59 -33.60 -3.35
C GLN A 569 -2.04 -34.94 -2.84
N ASN A 570 -0.76 -35.23 -3.08
CA ASN A 570 -0.10 -36.48 -2.70
C ASN A 570 0.71 -36.38 -1.40
N ALA A 571 0.58 -35.29 -0.65
CA ALA A 571 1.30 -35.13 0.61
C ALA A 571 0.79 -36.14 1.65
N LEU A 572 1.65 -37.09 2.03
CA LEU A 572 1.40 -38.03 3.13
C LEU A 572 1.74 -37.33 4.45
N VAL A 573 0.75 -37.25 5.35
CA VAL A 573 0.90 -36.67 6.69
C VAL A 573 0.44 -37.70 7.70
N SER A 574 1.24 -37.92 8.73
CA SER A 574 0.86 -38.70 9.90
C SER A 574 0.56 -37.77 11.08
N THR A 575 -0.22 -38.26 12.04
CA THR A 575 -0.48 -37.57 13.32
C THR A 575 0.81 -37.27 14.07
N ASN A 576 1.78 -38.19 14.05
CA ASN A 576 3.12 -37.98 14.63
C ASN A 576 3.87 -36.81 13.97
N CYS A 577 3.81 -36.67 12.64
CA CYS A 577 4.40 -35.51 11.96
C CYS A 577 3.75 -34.21 12.44
N PHE A 578 2.42 -34.18 12.52
CA PHE A 578 1.68 -33.02 12.98
C PHE A 578 2.08 -32.60 14.41
N ASP A 579 2.21 -33.55 15.33
CA ASP A 579 2.66 -33.30 16.70
C ASP A 579 4.08 -32.71 16.75
N ASN A 580 4.98 -33.21 15.91
CA ASN A 580 6.36 -32.72 15.84
C ASN A 580 6.44 -31.30 15.26
N ILE A 581 5.59 -30.97 14.29
CA ILE A 581 5.44 -29.59 13.81
C ILE A 581 4.91 -28.69 14.93
N MET A 582 3.86 -29.11 15.64
CA MET A 582 3.27 -28.35 16.74
C MET A 582 4.28 -28.08 17.87
N ASN A 583 5.07 -29.10 18.24
CA ASN A 583 6.14 -28.97 19.22
C ASN A 583 7.27 -28.03 18.77
N THR A 584 7.58 -28.04 17.47
CA THR A 584 8.56 -27.12 16.88
C THR A 584 8.07 -25.67 16.96
N ILE A 585 6.80 -25.41 16.61
CA ILE A 585 6.20 -24.08 16.69
C ILE A 585 6.19 -23.57 18.15
N ARG A 586 5.77 -24.40 19.11
CA ARG A 586 5.84 -24.05 20.54
C ARG A 586 7.26 -23.66 20.96
N TRP A 587 8.26 -24.41 20.51
CA TRP A 587 9.64 -24.09 20.82
C TRP A 587 10.11 -22.80 20.14
N ILE A 588 9.79 -22.56 18.87
CA ILE A 588 10.19 -21.34 18.17
C ILE A 588 9.64 -20.11 18.91
N TYR A 589 8.35 -20.08 19.18
CA TYR A 589 7.67 -18.88 19.66
C TYR A 589 7.73 -18.68 21.18
N SER A 590 8.35 -19.57 21.95
CA SER A 590 8.43 -19.40 23.41
C SER A 590 9.37 -18.27 23.85
N GLU A 591 10.46 -18.01 23.11
CA GLU A 591 11.37 -16.88 23.34
C GLU A 591 12.27 -16.67 22.10
N ARG A 592 12.67 -15.42 21.83
CA ARG A 592 13.60 -15.06 20.74
C ARG A 592 13.24 -15.75 19.41
N ALA A 593 11.97 -15.64 19.03
CA ALA A 593 11.36 -16.40 17.95
C ALA A 593 12.10 -16.26 16.61
N GLU A 594 12.61 -15.08 16.27
CA GLU A 594 13.41 -14.86 15.05
C GLU A 594 14.67 -15.75 15.01
N THR A 595 15.43 -15.83 16.11
CA THR A 595 16.66 -16.64 16.16
C THR A 595 16.33 -18.12 16.09
N ARG A 596 15.30 -18.58 16.80
CA ARG A 596 14.90 -19.99 16.80
C ARG A 596 14.33 -20.44 15.46
N LEU A 597 13.52 -19.59 14.83
CA LEU A 597 13.01 -19.81 13.47
C LEU A 597 14.16 -19.90 12.46
N GLN A 598 15.17 -19.02 12.57
CA GLN A 598 16.34 -19.06 11.69
C GLN A 598 17.09 -20.39 11.81
N LEU A 599 17.35 -20.88 13.02
CA LEU A 599 18.06 -22.15 13.22
C LEU A 599 17.29 -23.35 12.64
N ILE A 600 15.96 -23.37 12.77
CA ILE A 600 15.12 -24.41 12.18
C ILE A 600 15.13 -24.32 10.66
N THR A 601 14.92 -23.13 10.10
CA THR A 601 14.86 -22.92 8.65
C THR A 601 16.21 -23.12 7.98
N ASP A 602 17.33 -22.84 8.67
CA ASP A 602 18.67 -23.19 8.22
C ASP A 602 18.77 -24.67 7.94
N ARG A 603 18.31 -25.51 8.89
CA ARG A 603 18.38 -26.96 8.71
C ARG A 603 17.39 -27.47 7.67
N LEU A 604 16.13 -27.04 7.75
CA LEU A 604 15.09 -27.43 6.78
C LEU A 604 15.47 -27.04 5.34
N SER A 605 16.18 -25.93 5.14
CA SER A 605 16.61 -25.49 3.80
C SER A 605 17.71 -26.35 3.17
N ILE A 606 18.49 -27.07 3.99
CA ILE A 606 19.59 -27.92 3.52
C ILE A 606 19.05 -29.22 2.95
N ASP A 607 18.08 -29.82 3.65
CA ASP A 607 17.50 -31.13 3.32
C ASP A 607 16.26 -31.02 2.42
N ALA A 608 15.87 -29.80 2.01
CA ALA A 608 14.72 -29.57 1.14
C ALA A 608 14.94 -30.08 -0.30
N SER A 609 14.07 -30.98 -0.75
CA SER A 609 13.94 -31.40 -2.15
C SER A 609 12.94 -30.52 -2.89
N LEU A 610 13.34 -30.04 -4.07
CA LEU A 610 12.52 -29.19 -4.95
C LEU A 610 11.36 -29.94 -5.62
N ASP A 611 11.45 -31.27 -5.71
CA ASP A 611 10.42 -32.11 -6.34
C ASP A 611 9.21 -32.37 -5.42
N LYS A 612 9.33 -32.02 -4.13
CA LYS A 612 8.32 -32.26 -3.10
C LYS A 612 7.72 -30.94 -2.61
N CYS A 613 6.48 -30.97 -2.12
CA CYS A 613 5.91 -29.81 -1.44
C CYS A 613 6.57 -29.58 -0.07
N PHE A 614 6.39 -28.37 0.47
CA PHE A 614 7.00 -27.97 1.74
C PHE A 614 6.54 -28.87 2.90
N LEU A 615 5.26 -29.17 2.98
CA LEU A 615 4.70 -30.07 4.00
C LEU A 615 5.42 -31.43 4.04
N THR A 616 5.65 -32.06 2.89
CA THR A 616 6.36 -33.34 2.81
C THR A 616 7.82 -33.22 3.23
N ASN A 617 8.51 -32.16 2.78
CA ASN A 617 9.89 -31.89 3.20
C ASN A 617 10.02 -31.69 4.72
N VAL A 618 9.05 -31.01 5.33
CA VAL A 618 8.99 -30.82 6.78
C VAL A 618 8.74 -32.15 7.49
N CYS A 619 7.74 -32.94 7.08
CA CYS A 619 7.45 -34.22 7.73
C CYS A 619 8.62 -35.21 7.71
N GLU A 620 9.47 -35.18 6.68
CA GLU A 620 10.63 -36.05 6.58
C GLU A 620 11.80 -35.63 7.49
N ASN A 621 11.90 -34.34 7.84
CA ASN A 621 13.12 -33.77 8.44
C ASN A 621 12.92 -32.99 9.75
N ILE A 622 11.68 -32.74 10.18
CA ILE A 622 11.38 -31.82 11.29
C ILE A 622 12.01 -32.24 12.62
N ASP A 623 12.04 -33.54 12.93
CA ASP A 623 12.59 -34.05 14.19
C ASP A 623 14.09 -33.80 14.30
N PHE A 624 14.81 -34.12 13.22
CA PHE A 624 16.24 -33.88 13.13
C PHE A 624 16.56 -32.39 13.15
N ALA A 625 15.77 -31.58 12.42
CA ALA A 625 15.93 -30.13 12.41
C ALA A 625 15.70 -29.49 13.78
N LEU A 626 14.66 -29.92 14.51
CA LEU A 626 14.36 -29.43 15.85
C LEU A 626 15.48 -29.75 16.84
N GLN A 627 16.01 -30.97 16.81
CA GLN A 627 17.11 -31.36 17.68
C GLN A 627 18.36 -30.51 17.41
N GLN A 628 18.77 -30.38 16.14
CA GLN A 628 19.96 -29.60 15.79
C GLN A 628 19.81 -28.11 16.10
N ALA A 629 18.61 -27.54 15.91
CA ALA A 629 18.34 -26.15 16.23
C ALA A 629 18.42 -25.88 17.74
N ARG A 630 17.95 -26.81 18.58
CA ARG A 630 18.08 -26.72 20.04
C ARG A 630 19.53 -26.72 20.50
N ASP A 631 20.35 -27.61 19.95
CA ASP A 631 21.77 -27.68 20.25
C ASP A 631 22.50 -26.39 19.83
N SER A 632 22.20 -25.90 18.63
CA SER A 632 22.79 -24.66 18.10
C SER A 632 22.38 -23.42 18.91
N TYR A 633 21.12 -23.36 19.34
CA TYR A 633 20.62 -22.26 20.17
C TYR A 633 21.38 -22.16 21.49
N ALA A 634 21.70 -23.29 22.13
CA ALA A 634 22.48 -23.31 23.36
C ALA A 634 23.85 -22.62 23.19
N PHE A 635 24.52 -22.83 22.05
CA PHE A 635 25.80 -22.16 21.74
C PHE A 635 25.63 -20.65 21.50
N VAL A 636 24.60 -20.22 20.78
CA VAL A 636 24.33 -18.79 20.53
C VAL A 636 24.11 -18.02 21.84
N ILE A 637 23.42 -18.64 22.82
CA ILE A 637 23.23 -18.04 24.14
C ILE A 637 24.56 -17.87 24.88
N LEU A 638 25.47 -18.85 24.79
CA LEU A 638 26.78 -18.79 25.42
C LEU A 638 27.68 -17.69 24.81
N ASP A 639 27.71 -17.57 23.48
CA ASP A 639 28.54 -16.56 22.79
C ASP A 639 28.08 -15.12 23.07
N ARG A 640 26.77 -14.88 23.10
CA ARG A 640 26.20 -13.58 23.51
C ARG A 640 26.59 -13.22 24.94
N LYS A 641 26.61 -14.19 25.85
CA LYS A 641 27.04 -13.98 27.23
C LYS A 641 28.52 -13.58 27.31
N ASP A 642 29.39 -14.19 26.50
CA ASP A 642 30.82 -13.82 26.46
C ASP A 642 31.05 -12.43 25.86
N SER A 643 30.33 -12.10 24.77
CA SER A 643 30.37 -10.77 24.15
C SER A 643 29.94 -9.65 25.12
N TYR A 644 28.88 -9.91 25.90
CA TYR A 644 28.45 -9.03 26.98
C TYR A 644 29.56 -8.76 28.02
N TYR A 645 30.29 -9.79 28.46
CA TYR A 645 31.38 -9.61 29.42
C TYR A 645 32.59 -8.86 28.83
N LYS A 646 32.83 -8.96 27.51
CA LYS A 646 33.88 -8.21 26.81
C LYS A 646 33.57 -6.72 26.75
N GLU A 647 32.36 -6.34 26.34
CA GLU A 647 31.92 -4.94 26.29
C GLU A 647 31.97 -4.28 27.68
N LEU A 648 31.48 -4.97 28.70
CA LEU A 648 31.54 -4.48 30.08
C LEU A 648 32.99 -4.21 30.54
N ARG A 649 33.94 -5.06 30.13
CA ARG A 649 35.36 -4.91 30.48
C ARG A 649 36.01 -3.69 29.84
N GLU A 650 35.74 -3.42 28.56
CA GLU A 650 36.27 -2.22 27.88
C GLU A 650 35.72 -0.93 28.51
N ILE A 651 34.43 -0.90 28.86
CA ILE A 651 33.81 0.26 29.52
C ILE A 651 34.45 0.53 30.89
N MET A 652 34.73 -0.53 31.67
CA MET A 652 35.45 -0.38 32.94
C MET A 652 36.86 0.21 32.76
N LYS A 653 37.54 -0.14 31.67
CA LYS A 653 38.88 0.37 31.34
C LYS A 653 38.85 1.85 30.98
N ASP A 654 37.89 2.28 30.16
CA ASP A 654 37.71 3.69 29.81
C ASP A 654 37.35 4.53 31.04
N MET A 655 36.48 4.01 31.91
CA MET A 655 36.12 4.70 33.14
C MET A 655 37.31 4.85 34.09
N LYS A 656 38.16 3.83 34.19
CA LYS A 656 39.41 3.91 34.96
C LYS A 656 40.34 4.99 34.39
N SER A 657 40.46 5.08 33.06
CA SER A 657 41.23 6.14 32.41
C SER A 657 40.72 7.55 32.74
N GLN A 658 39.40 7.75 32.74
CA GLN A 658 38.79 9.03 33.14
C GLN A 658 39.06 9.36 34.61
N ALA A 659 38.95 8.35 35.48
CA ALA A 659 39.28 8.51 36.89
C ALA A 659 40.75 8.95 37.08
N ASP A 660 41.68 8.38 36.31
CA ASP A 660 43.12 8.68 36.41
C ASP A 660 43.45 10.08 35.87
N LEU A 661 42.71 10.58 34.88
CA LEU A 661 42.80 11.97 34.41
C LEU A 661 42.47 12.99 35.51
N TYR A 662 41.47 12.74 36.36
CA TYR A 662 41.18 13.62 37.50
C TYR A 662 42.34 13.66 38.50
N ALA A 663 42.99 12.52 38.76
CA ALA A 663 44.15 12.46 39.65
C ALA A 663 45.37 13.22 39.06
N ALA A 664 45.56 13.15 37.74
CA ALA A 664 46.59 13.93 37.05
C ALA A 664 46.34 15.45 37.18
N LYS A 665 45.10 15.90 36.97
CA LYS A 665 44.72 17.33 37.11
C LYS A 665 44.97 17.87 38.52
N VAL A 666 44.69 17.09 39.57
CA VAL A 666 45.02 17.46 40.95
C VAL A 666 46.53 17.68 41.12
N ARG A 667 47.35 16.79 40.56
CA ARG A 667 48.80 16.88 40.64
C ARG A 667 49.33 18.11 39.89
N ASP A 668 48.77 18.41 38.73
CA ASP A 668 49.14 19.60 37.93
C ASP A 668 48.86 20.89 38.68
N LEU A 669 47.69 20.97 39.34
CA LEU A 669 47.26 22.15 40.10
C LEU A 669 48.11 22.40 41.35
N ILE A 670 48.57 21.34 42.01
CA ILE A 670 49.57 21.43 43.10
C ILE A 670 50.94 21.84 42.52
N GLY A 671 51.32 21.28 41.37
CA GLY A 671 52.58 21.57 40.70
C GLY A 671 52.71 23.02 40.24
N SER A 672 51.63 23.61 39.71
CA SER A 672 51.58 25.03 39.32
C SER A 672 51.70 25.93 40.54
N LEU A 673 50.96 25.64 41.61
CA LEU A 673 51.02 26.38 42.86
C LEU A 673 52.44 26.37 43.46
N ALA A 674 53.08 25.19 43.52
CA ALA A 674 54.43 25.05 44.04
C ALA A 674 55.46 25.84 43.22
N ARG A 675 55.33 25.80 41.88
CA ARG A 675 56.20 26.54 40.96
C ARG A 675 56.08 28.05 41.16
N ASP A 676 54.85 28.55 41.25
CA ASP A 676 54.60 29.98 41.41
C ASP A 676 55.03 30.47 42.80
N ALA A 677 54.75 29.70 43.85
CA ALA A 677 55.21 30.00 45.22
C ALA A 677 56.75 30.03 45.31
N LEU A 678 57.44 29.07 44.70
CA LEU A 678 58.90 29.07 44.60
C LEU A 678 59.43 30.27 43.79
N GLY A 679 58.77 30.63 42.70
CA GLY A 679 59.11 31.81 41.90
C GLY A 679 59.01 33.10 42.71
N VAL A 680 57.95 33.26 43.49
CA VAL A 680 57.77 34.40 44.41
C VAL A 680 58.84 34.41 45.50
N LEU A 681 59.10 33.25 46.14
CA LEU A 681 60.15 33.14 47.16
C LEU A 681 61.53 33.48 46.62
N LEU A 682 61.88 32.98 45.42
CA LEU A 682 63.16 33.26 44.78
C LEU A 682 63.28 34.73 44.38
N PHE A 683 62.20 35.32 43.86
CA PHE A 683 62.14 36.74 43.52
C PHE A 683 62.35 37.63 44.76
N VAL A 684 61.63 37.34 45.85
CA VAL A 684 61.82 38.01 47.15
C VAL A 684 63.27 37.84 47.59
N SER A 685 63.79 36.62 47.63
CA SER A 685 65.17 36.34 48.06
C SER A 685 66.21 37.12 47.25
N MET A 686 66.13 37.09 45.91
CA MET A 686 67.04 37.81 45.01
C MET A 686 66.94 39.33 45.18
N SER A 687 65.72 39.85 45.39
CA SER A 687 65.49 41.29 45.59
C SER A 687 66.16 41.83 46.85
N PHE A 688 66.43 40.97 47.84
CA PHE A 688 67.09 41.34 49.09
C PHE A 688 68.57 40.92 49.20
N ILE A 689 69.05 39.96 48.40
CA ILE A 689 70.36 39.32 48.60
C ILE A 689 71.58 40.23 48.29
N GLY A 690 71.40 41.26 47.46
CA GLY A 690 72.49 42.15 47.03
C GLY A 690 72.66 43.44 47.86
N LYS A 691 71.77 43.72 48.82
CA LYS A 691 71.71 45.00 49.53
C LYS A 691 71.43 44.84 51.03
N PHE A 692 72.22 44.03 51.74
CA PHE A 692 72.11 43.83 53.19
C PHE A 692 72.58 45.04 54.05
N ASP A 693 72.48 46.27 53.53
CA ASP A 693 72.71 47.50 54.30
C ASP A 693 71.37 48.18 54.59
N ARG A 694 71.08 48.45 55.87
CA ARG A 694 69.77 48.90 56.38
C ARG A 694 69.28 50.17 55.69
N LYS A 695 70.19 51.03 55.22
CA LYS A 695 69.88 52.25 54.44
C LYS A 695 69.45 51.96 53.00
N GLN A 696 70.11 51.03 52.32
CA GLN A 696 69.82 50.71 50.92
C GLN A 696 68.54 49.88 50.76
N ILE A 697 68.17 49.09 51.78
CA ILE A 697 66.89 48.37 51.82
C ILE A 697 65.72 49.36 51.91
N HIS A 698 65.84 50.38 52.77
CA HIS A 698 64.80 51.39 52.93
C HIS A 698 64.62 52.24 51.67
N GLU A 699 65.71 52.60 50.99
CA GLU A 699 65.68 53.34 49.72
C GLU A 699 65.07 52.53 48.57
N LEU A 700 65.31 51.21 48.52
CA LEU A 700 64.71 50.33 47.51
C LEU A 700 63.21 50.11 47.77
N LEU A 701 62.82 49.90 49.03
CA LEU A 701 61.41 49.67 49.42
C LEU A 701 60.55 50.92 49.31
N SER A 702 61.11 52.11 49.52
CA SER A 702 60.42 53.39 49.32
C SER A 702 60.39 53.86 47.86
N SER A 703 61.06 53.14 46.95
CA SER A 703 61.04 53.46 45.52
C SER A 703 59.68 53.15 44.90
N ASN A 704 59.18 54.10 44.09
CA ASN A 704 57.91 53.95 43.39
C ASN A 704 57.96 52.82 42.34
N GLU A 705 59.15 52.54 41.79
CA GLU A 705 59.39 51.50 40.78
C GLU A 705 59.25 50.10 41.36
N ALA A 706 59.82 49.82 42.54
CA ALA A 706 59.66 48.52 43.21
C ALA A 706 58.21 48.26 43.63
N GLY A 707 57.48 49.30 44.06
CA GLY A 707 56.07 49.19 44.43
C GLY A 707 55.18 48.87 43.24
N LEU A 708 55.47 49.44 42.07
CA LEU A 708 54.78 49.12 40.83
C LEU A 708 55.05 47.68 40.40
N MET A 709 56.30 47.22 40.48
CA MET A 709 56.68 45.85 40.13
C MET A 709 56.00 44.79 41.01
N LEU A 710 55.95 45.02 42.34
CA LEU A 710 55.25 44.12 43.27
C LEU A 710 53.74 44.04 43.01
N LYS A 711 53.11 45.18 42.68
CA LYS A 711 51.70 45.21 42.26
C LYS A 711 51.48 44.43 40.96
N CYS A 712 52.38 44.54 39.98
CA CYS A 712 52.33 43.75 38.75
C CYS A 712 52.45 42.25 39.02
N ILE A 713 53.35 41.80 39.89
CA ILE A 713 53.50 40.39 40.27
C ILE A 713 52.25 39.88 41.00
N SER A 714 51.68 40.69 41.90
CA SER A 714 50.44 40.34 42.61
C SER A 714 49.25 40.20 41.65
N ILE A 715 49.12 41.09 40.66
CA ILE A 715 48.11 40.98 39.59
C ILE A 715 48.36 39.72 38.74
N TYR A 716 49.61 39.43 38.40
CA TYR A 716 49.97 38.21 37.66
C TYR A 716 49.56 36.94 38.41
N LEU A 717 49.79 36.86 39.73
CA LEU A 717 49.36 35.72 40.55
C LEU A 717 47.83 35.59 40.59
N ALA A 718 47.11 36.71 40.70
CA ALA A 718 45.65 36.71 40.70
C ALA A 718 45.07 36.23 39.36
N ILE A 719 45.62 36.71 38.23
CA ILE A 719 45.23 36.28 36.89
C ILE A 719 45.55 34.79 36.68
N THR A 720 46.75 34.35 37.09
CA THR A 720 47.17 32.95 36.94
C THR A 720 46.28 31.99 37.73
N CYS A 721 45.94 32.36 38.97
CA CYS A 721 44.99 31.62 39.80
C CYS A 721 43.61 31.52 39.12
N PHE A 722 43.08 32.65 38.64
CA PHE A 722 41.77 32.71 37.98
C PHE A 722 41.73 31.83 36.73
N VAL A 723 42.70 31.97 35.84
CA VAL A 723 42.76 31.21 34.57
C VAL A 723 42.90 29.71 34.85
N THR A 724 43.78 29.32 35.78
CA THR A 724 44.03 27.91 36.10
C THR A 724 42.78 27.25 36.70
N LEU A 725 42.13 27.90 37.67
CA LEU A 725 40.90 27.38 38.27
C LEU A 725 39.75 27.33 37.27
N PHE A 726 39.63 28.33 36.41
CA PHE A 726 38.57 28.36 35.39
C PHE A 726 38.72 27.21 34.37
N ILE A 727 39.93 26.98 33.85
CA ILE A 727 40.19 25.90 32.89
C ILE A 727 39.89 24.54 33.54
N HIS A 728 40.44 24.27 34.72
CA HIS A 728 40.22 22.99 35.42
C HIS A 728 38.76 22.78 35.81
N TRP A 729 38.05 23.83 36.23
CA TRP A 729 36.62 23.74 36.56
C TRP A 729 35.77 23.43 35.33
N ARG A 730 36.00 24.14 34.21
CA ARG A 730 35.26 23.93 32.95
C ARG A 730 35.48 22.53 32.41
N ASP A 731 36.71 22.06 32.38
CA ASP A 731 37.02 20.73 31.87
C ASP A 731 36.46 19.62 32.78
N ALA A 732 36.48 19.81 34.10
CA ALA A 732 35.91 18.85 35.04
C ALA A 732 34.38 18.74 34.90
N THR A 733 33.69 19.87 34.70
CA THR A 733 32.23 19.89 34.48
C THR A 733 31.86 19.27 33.14
N LEU A 734 32.62 19.54 32.07
CA LEU A 734 32.40 18.93 30.76
C LEU A 734 32.61 17.40 30.81
N SER A 735 33.72 16.95 31.40
CA SER A 735 34.05 15.52 31.54
C SER A 735 33.00 14.76 32.37
N TYR A 736 32.47 15.38 33.43
CA TYR A 736 31.42 14.80 34.27
C TYR A 736 30.09 14.67 33.50
N LYS A 737 29.74 15.69 32.71
CA LYS A 737 28.54 15.67 31.86
C LYS A 737 28.62 14.56 30.80
N GLU A 738 29.77 14.44 30.12
CA GLU A 738 30.02 13.37 29.14
C GLU A 738 29.93 11.99 29.78
N SER A 739 30.58 11.79 30.93
CA SER A 739 30.54 10.51 31.66
C SER A 739 29.11 10.10 32.03
N ARG A 740 28.27 11.07 32.43
CA ARG A 740 26.86 10.81 32.74
C ARG A 740 26.06 10.44 31.48
N THR A 741 26.34 11.06 30.34
CA THR A 741 25.70 10.70 29.06
C THR A 741 26.08 9.30 28.61
N TRP A 742 27.36 8.91 28.70
CA TRP A 742 27.81 7.54 28.42
C TRP A 742 27.15 6.49 29.34
N LEU A 743 26.95 6.83 30.61
CA LEU A 743 26.20 5.98 31.55
C LEU A 743 24.71 5.82 31.20
N THR A 744 24.12 6.78 30.50
CA THR A 744 22.74 6.68 30.00
C THR A 744 22.67 5.75 28.78
N VAL A 745 23.67 5.79 27.88
CA VAL A 745 23.77 4.86 26.74
C VAL A 745 23.90 3.41 27.22
N LEU A 746 24.52 3.20 28.39
CA LEU A 746 24.63 1.92 29.08
C LEU A 746 23.32 1.39 29.71
N GLN A 747 22.18 2.07 29.54
CA GLN A 747 20.90 1.68 30.14
C GLN A 747 20.40 0.28 29.77
N GLN A 748 20.91 -0.31 28.70
CA GLN A 748 20.49 -1.64 28.25
C GLN A 748 21.18 -2.81 28.98
N TYR A 749 22.16 -2.55 29.85
CA TYR A 749 23.12 -3.59 30.27
C TYR A 749 23.25 -3.82 31.80
N SER A 750 22.65 -3.00 32.67
CA SER A 750 22.67 -3.24 34.13
C SER A 750 21.50 -2.58 34.87
N SER A 751 21.17 -3.10 36.06
CA SER A 751 20.25 -2.48 37.01
C SER A 751 20.72 -1.05 37.36
N SER A 752 19.77 -0.16 37.67
CA SER A 752 20.07 1.23 38.03
C SER A 752 20.89 1.33 39.32
N GLU A 753 20.74 0.38 40.23
CA GLU A 753 21.35 0.39 41.56
C GLU A 753 22.84 0.00 41.52
N ASP A 754 23.19 -1.07 40.78
CA ASP A 754 24.59 -1.48 40.56
C ASP A 754 25.40 -0.39 39.83
N ARG A 755 24.73 0.41 39.00
CA ARG A 755 25.37 1.46 38.20
C ARG A 755 25.85 2.63 39.04
N VAL A 756 25.04 3.05 40.00
CA VAL A 756 25.36 4.18 40.88
C VAL A 756 26.56 3.82 41.75
N GLN A 757 26.54 2.63 42.36
CA GLN A 757 27.61 2.17 43.26
C GLN A 757 28.93 1.90 42.51
N ARG A 758 28.89 1.23 41.36
CA ARG A 758 30.13 0.82 40.68
C ARG A 758 30.76 1.92 39.82
N PHE A 759 29.99 2.89 39.34
CA PHE A 759 30.47 3.88 38.37
C PHE A 759 30.36 5.33 38.82
N ILE A 760 29.23 5.76 39.39
CA ILE A 760 29.01 7.18 39.72
C ILE A 760 29.77 7.57 40.99
N GLU A 761 29.66 6.75 42.03
CA GLU A 761 30.24 7.04 43.35
C GLU A 761 31.79 7.20 43.35
N PRO A 762 32.57 6.39 42.62
CA PRO A 762 34.01 6.61 42.51
C PRO A 762 34.39 7.90 41.76
N LEU A 763 33.62 8.29 40.74
CA LEU A 763 33.88 9.51 39.96
C LEU A 763 33.53 10.77 40.75
N THR A 764 32.40 10.77 41.45
CA THR A 764 31.97 11.91 42.28
C THR A 764 32.96 12.15 43.41
N SER A 765 33.46 11.08 44.05
CA SER A 765 34.51 11.19 45.07
C SER A 765 35.80 11.86 44.54
N ARG A 766 36.25 11.50 43.33
CA ARG A 766 37.42 12.14 42.69
C ARG A 766 37.16 13.58 42.28
N LEU A 767 35.94 13.91 41.84
CA LEU A 767 35.55 15.29 41.51
C LEU A 767 35.52 16.19 42.75
N ILE A 768 34.97 15.70 43.87
CA ILE A 768 35.00 16.40 45.16
C ILE A 768 36.44 16.68 45.59
N THR A 769 37.34 15.71 45.43
CA THR A 769 38.77 15.88 45.72
C THR A 769 39.38 17.01 44.87
N LEU A 770 39.10 17.07 43.57
CA LEU A 770 39.58 18.14 42.69
C LEU A 770 39.06 19.52 43.14
N LEU A 771 37.79 19.62 43.52
CA LEU A 771 37.18 20.87 44.00
C LEU A 771 37.80 21.34 45.32
N ILE A 772 38.04 20.43 46.26
CA ILE A 772 38.70 20.74 47.54
C ILE A 772 40.12 21.28 47.29
N VAL A 773 40.91 20.60 46.45
CA VAL A 773 42.28 21.04 46.15
C VAL A 773 42.27 22.37 45.36
N GLY A 774 41.31 22.56 44.45
CA GLY A 774 41.11 23.83 43.76
C GLY A 774 40.81 24.99 44.73
N ALA A 775 39.91 24.77 45.69
CA ALA A 775 39.58 25.76 46.71
C ALA A 775 40.80 26.09 47.60
N PHE A 776 41.56 25.08 48.02
CA PHE A 776 42.81 25.27 48.76
C PHE A 776 43.82 26.13 47.97
N THR A 777 44.03 25.81 46.70
CA THR A 777 44.93 26.56 45.82
C THR A 777 44.47 28.01 45.63
N ALA A 778 43.17 28.25 45.49
CA ALA A 778 42.60 29.60 45.42
C ALA A 778 42.95 30.44 46.66
N ILE A 779 42.81 29.84 47.85
CA ILE A 779 43.14 30.48 49.13
C ILE A 779 44.64 30.82 49.17
N VAL A 780 45.52 29.88 48.84
CA VAL A 780 46.97 30.10 48.88
C VAL A 780 47.41 31.20 47.90
N TYR A 781 46.92 31.19 46.66
CA TYR A 781 47.22 32.25 45.70
C TYR A 781 46.69 33.62 46.15
N THR A 782 45.51 33.67 46.78
CA THR A 782 44.95 34.91 47.32
C THR A 782 45.83 35.47 48.42
N VAL A 783 46.27 34.61 49.36
CA VAL A 783 47.19 34.98 50.43
C VAL A 783 48.52 35.48 49.87
N LEU A 784 49.13 34.74 48.93
CA LEU A 784 50.38 35.14 48.28
C LEU A 784 50.24 36.48 47.54
N SER A 785 49.15 36.67 46.80
CA SER A 785 48.87 37.91 46.08
C SER A 785 48.74 39.11 47.03
N ILE A 786 48.06 38.95 48.17
CA ILE A 786 47.91 40.00 49.21
C ILE A 786 49.25 40.30 49.89
N ILE A 787 50.04 39.27 50.22
CA ILE A 787 51.36 39.44 50.84
C ILE A 787 52.29 40.19 49.89
N VAL A 788 52.35 39.79 48.63
CA VAL A 788 53.21 40.45 47.62
C VAL A 788 52.76 41.88 47.37
N TRP A 789 51.45 42.14 47.32
CA TRP A 789 50.90 43.49 47.14
C TRP A 789 51.31 44.44 48.27
N ASN A 790 51.30 43.95 49.51
CA ASN A 790 51.59 44.74 50.70
C ASN A 790 53.03 44.56 51.21
N LEU A 791 53.91 43.92 50.43
CA LEU A 791 55.23 43.51 50.90
C LEU A 791 56.08 44.68 51.38
N GLN A 792 55.98 45.85 50.72
CA GLN A 792 56.67 47.08 51.15
C GLN A 792 56.30 47.46 52.59
N PHE A 793 55.00 47.49 52.89
CA PHE A 793 54.49 47.78 54.22
C PHE A 793 54.87 46.72 55.25
N VAL A 794 54.80 45.43 54.88
CA VAL A 794 55.14 44.31 55.77
C VAL A 794 56.63 44.33 56.15
N VAL A 795 57.52 44.62 55.19
CA VAL A 795 58.97 44.68 55.43
C VAL A 795 59.36 45.94 56.21
N GLU A 796 58.70 47.08 55.97
CA GLU A 796 58.87 48.29 56.79
C GLU A 796 58.48 48.06 58.25
N LEU A 797 57.36 47.36 58.49
CA LEU A 797 56.92 46.98 59.84
C LEU A 797 57.95 46.08 60.54
N LEU A 798 58.50 45.08 59.83
CA LEU A 798 59.51 44.16 60.36
C LEU A 798 60.88 44.81 60.62
N LEU A 799 61.26 45.85 59.87
CA LEU A 799 62.51 46.60 60.07
C LEU A 799 62.41 47.67 61.16
N SER A 800 61.18 48.06 61.54
CA SER A 800 60.86 49.03 62.60
C SER A 800 60.85 48.43 64.02
N GLN A 801 60.80 47.11 64.13
CA GLN A 801 61.19 46.35 65.32
C GLN A 801 62.71 46.13 65.32
#